data_AF-A0A7I7T0S2-F1
#
_entry.id   AF-A0A7I7T0S2-F1
#
_cell.length_a   1.000
_cell.length_b   1.000
_cell.length_c   1.000
_cell.angle_alpha   90.00
_cell.angle_beta   90.00
_cell.angle_gamma   90.00
#
_symmetry.space_group_name_H-M   'P 1'
#
loop_
_entity.id
_entity.type
_entity.pdbx_description
1 polymer ?
#
loop_
_entity_poly.entity_id
_entity_poly.type
_entity_poly.pdbx_seq_one_letter_code
_entity_poly.pdbx_strand_id
1 'polypeptide(L)'
;MPTPQDVVSFFISNGTAAHPNAGIIAGNGYSWTTDTCTGSTVCKGGNGGMFGDGGAGFNGGNGGAAGWFGNGGAGGAGVEAGNGGRGGRGGLIAGNGGAGGAGGEAFAQGTKGGNGGAAGMFGNGGKGGAGGVLAGEAEVDSSGGQGGNGGSGGLYLGSGGNAGAGGNAIPIGATGGNGGHGGNTGLMSVWGYGGAGGAGGASTNGGNGGNGGSGGLLSVFANGGAGGVGGTSPTYGDIGDHGGNGGHGGTGGLWLGNGGAGGTGGFGGGDGGNGGSVGLLSVFGKGGNGGNGGVGQTGLPGTSESLTTVDGGPGGDGGPGGKGGHGGNGSFVFGSGGDGGQGGQGGQGGQGGNGRYPGNVAIGDGAPGGTGGAGGNGGPGGASGGAAGAGRYLFFIAANGTNGISGAGGNGGNGGVGKWGGYTTDPDGNGGLGGYGGRGGNGGVGGAGAAGGRGGTGGTGGPGGQGGANGDGGDGGAGGDGGTGGQGGTGGGDGGNGGWGAAAGAGGTGFTGGKGGNGGSGGDGGQGGQGSGDGGSGGGWGSGGWGGSAWPGGTGGSGGTNGSSGNNGAPGPAATAAAVSDNVVEVKSVAAQANSTAAATPAQTLASMWSDLSRQLTYIFFNRTPTLSPQWYNQSSAGTIRVDANGVSNNGYAVTYGVSQQPTHGTVTWDATGKYTYTPYSTLVTPGITDRFTITVDNGTAADLPGALGMLQNALHTLAVRLGLAKPDTVEREIVVTVNGTGYYGNRANKVWWVKQSYQNCTLMATAMAVGQVTGTKPTEEEMVYLAKTTASVAYPGRRMYLDEDIAKGVAVKDAVQLMNTNPDWGVTASTKRYGVYDDAGNRITGATAADAQIALSDLEAALAAGNATMVTINSAIVWSTQPGYRSSATPNYTDGNHEAVVIAVDIPNGKVYFNDSGPGYGQDMAVPIGAFLNGWQSNDYELTIVKANPTTT
;
A
#
# COMPACT_ATOMS: atom_id res chain seq x y z
N MET A 1 19.50 58.27 3.69
CA MET A 1 19.90 57.76 2.36
C MET A 1 20.24 56.30 2.52
N PRO A 2 19.87 55.42 1.56
CA PRO A 2 20.25 54.01 1.63
C PRO A 2 21.77 53.90 1.72
N THR A 3 22.25 52.98 2.56
CA THR A 3 23.68 52.69 2.70
C THR A 3 24.18 52.02 1.42
N PRO A 4 25.50 52.06 1.13
CA PRO A 4 26.08 51.28 0.03
C PRO A 4 25.71 49.79 0.09
N GLN A 5 25.59 49.25 1.31
CA GLN A 5 25.11 47.88 1.54
C GLN A 5 23.64 47.70 1.12
N ASP A 6 22.76 48.67 1.38
CA ASP A 6 21.35 48.62 0.96
C ASP A 6 21.18 48.69 -0.57
N VAL A 7 22.06 49.43 -1.24
CA VAL A 7 22.07 49.49 -2.71
C VAL A 7 22.58 48.18 -3.30
N VAL A 8 23.64 47.59 -2.74
CA VAL A 8 24.17 46.30 -3.19
C VAL A 8 23.16 45.18 -2.93
N SER A 9 22.51 45.15 -1.77
CA SER A 9 21.52 44.12 -1.43
C SER A 9 20.27 44.17 -2.30
N PHE A 10 19.85 45.36 -2.76
CA PHE A 10 18.76 45.51 -3.73
C PHE A 10 19.02 44.78 -5.05
N PHE A 11 20.28 44.74 -5.51
CA PHE A 11 20.66 44.06 -6.75
C PHE A 11 21.11 42.61 -6.53
N ILE A 12 21.84 42.35 -5.44
CA ILE A 12 22.46 41.06 -5.16
C ILE A 12 22.23 40.70 -3.69
N SER A 13 21.21 39.90 -3.43
CA SER A 13 20.93 39.35 -2.10
C SER A 13 19.99 38.15 -2.18
N ASN A 14 20.10 37.26 -1.20
CA ASN A 14 19.06 36.26 -0.99
C ASN A 14 17.88 36.89 -0.24
N GLY A 15 16.70 36.32 -0.46
CA GLY A 15 15.52 36.64 0.33
C GLY A 15 15.70 36.28 1.80
N THR A 16 14.94 36.97 2.65
CA THR A 16 14.83 36.74 4.09
C THR A 16 13.37 36.60 4.50
N ALA A 17 13.07 36.14 5.70
CA ALA A 17 11.68 36.04 6.18
C ALA A 17 10.94 37.40 6.12
N ALA A 18 11.62 38.51 6.41
CA ALA A 18 11.03 39.86 6.34
C ALA A 18 10.89 40.38 4.89
N HIS A 19 11.83 40.01 4.02
CA HIS A 19 11.85 40.37 2.60
C HIS A 19 12.08 39.12 1.75
N PRO A 20 11.02 38.36 1.42
CA PRO A 20 11.17 37.02 0.86
C PRO A 20 11.85 36.98 -0.50
N ASN A 21 11.72 38.03 -1.31
CA ASN A 21 12.31 38.07 -2.65
C ASN A 21 13.80 38.40 -2.58
N ALA A 22 14.57 37.79 -3.47
CA ALA A 22 15.97 38.12 -3.69
C ALA A 22 16.16 39.48 -4.40
N GLY A 23 17.41 39.95 -4.39
CA GLY A 23 17.85 41.06 -5.22
C GLY A 23 17.66 40.79 -6.72
N ILE A 24 17.49 41.85 -7.50
CA ILE A 24 17.03 41.75 -8.91
C ILE A 24 17.97 40.93 -9.79
N ILE A 25 19.29 41.05 -9.60
CA ILE A 25 20.30 40.44 -10.48
C ILE A 25 20.63 39.02 -10.02
N ALA A 26 20.97 38.83 -8.75
CA ALA A 26 21.41 37.53 -8.26
C ALA A 26 20.97 37.28 -6.83
N GLY A 27 20.51 36.06 -6.57
CA GLY A 27 20.11 35.60 -5.25
C GLY A 27 18.87 34.72 -5.29
N ASN A 28 18.75 33.86 -4.29
CA ASN A 28 17.66 32.91 -4.14
C ASN A 28 16.52 33.51 -3.32
N GLY A 29 15.29 33.22 -3.73
CA GLY A 29 14.13 33.53 -2.93
C GLY A 29 14.13 32.78 -1.59
N TYR A 30 13.50 33.37 -0.59
CA TYR A 30 13.45 32.80 0.75
C TYR A 30 12.55 31.55 0.81
N SER A 31 13.09 30.48 1.40
CA SER A 31 12.36 29.24 1.66
C SER A 31 11.88 29.19 3.10
N TRP A 32 10.58 28.99 3.29
CA TRP A 32 9.97 28.94 4.62
C TRP A 32 10.12 27.57 5.27
N THR A 33 10.20 27.57 6.60
CA THR A 33 10.34 26.38 7.45
C THR A 33 9.33 26.46 8.60
N THR A 34 9.18 25.38 9.37
CA THR A 34 8.40 25.38 10.62
C THR A 34 8.80 26.49 11.59
N ASP A 35 10.11 26.79 11.69
CA ASP A 35 10.63 27.75 12.65
C ASP A 35 10.37 29.20 12.22
N THR A 36 10.27 29.42 10.91
CA THR A 36 10.18 30.75 10.31
C THR A 36 8.77 31.08 9.85
N CYS A 37 7.91 30.06 9.69
CA CYS A 37 6.49 30.17 9.41
C CYS A 37 5.69 29.42 10.48
N THR A 38 5.30 30.12 11.54
CA THR A 38 4.70 29.51 12.73
C THR A 38 3.18 29.35 12.62
N GLY A 39 2.65 28.33 13.31
CA GLY A 39 1.23 28.01 13.36
C GLY A 39 0.69 27.50 12.02
N SER A 40 -0.57 27.83 11.73
CA SER A 40 -1.26 27.49 10.47
C SER A 40 -1.11 28.56 9.38
N THR A 41 -0.18 29.50 9.55
CA THR A 41 0.01 30.62 8.62
C THR A 41 0.49 30.11 7.27
N VAL A 42 -0.15 30.54 6.19
CA VAL A 42 0.23 30.18 4.81
C VAL A 42 1.37 31.08 4.33
N CYS A 43 2.57 30.53 4.15
CA CYS A 43 3.76 31.30 3.78
C CYS A 43 4.21 31.03 2.35
N LYS A 44 4.20 32.07 1.51
CA LYS A 44 4.61 31.98 0.09
C LYS A 44 6.13 32.11 -0.03
N GLY A 45 6.75 31.18 -0.74
CA GLY A 45 8.16 31.24 -1.07
C GLY A 45 8.50 32.49 -1.88
N GLY A 46 9.67 33.07 -1.60
CA GLY A 46 10.12 34.27 -2.27
C GLY A 46 10.57 34.03 -3.71
N ASN A 47 10.52 35.05 -4.56
CA ASN A 47 11.03 34.94 -5.92
C ASN A 47 12.56 35.13 -5.98
N GLY A 48 13.22 34.38 -6.85
CA GLY A 48 14.65 34.52 -7.16
C GLY A 48 14.94 35.74 -8.05
N GLY A 49 16.20 36.20 -8.03
CA GLY A 49 16.71 37.20 -8.97
C GLY A 49 16.89 36.64 -10.39
N MET A 50 17.43 37.42 -11.31
CA MET A 50 17.74 36.95 -12.68
C MET A 50 18.58 35.66 -12.67
N PHE A 51 19.53 35.53 -11.74
CA PHE A 51 20.25 34.31 -11.41
C PHE A 51 19.90 33.88 -9.99
N GLY A 52 18.97 32.94 -9.86
CA GLY A 52 18.60 32.42 -8.56
C GLY A 52 17.34 31.58 -8.57
N ASP A 53 17.27 30.67 -7.62
CA ASP A 53 16.14 29.78 -7.42
C ASP A 53 14.99 30.51 -6.71
N GLY A 54 13.76 30.09 -6.98
CA GLY A 54 12.62 30.46 -6.17
C GLY A 54 12.63 29.73 -4.83
N GLY A 55 12.18 30.40 -3.77
CA GLY A 55 12.10 29.82 -2.44
C GLY A 55 10.89 28.91 -2.26
N ALA A 56 10.97 27.95 -1.33
CA ALA A 56 9.87 27.06 -0.99
C ALA A 56 8.78 27.77 -0.17
N GLY A 57 7.51 27.46 -0.46
CA GLY A 57 6.39 27.82 0.39
C GLY A 57 6.18 26.83 1.53
N PHE A 58 5.37 27.20 2.51
CA PHE A 58 5.07 26.40 3.71
C PHE A 58 3.58 26.51 4.05
N ASN A 59 3.00 25.47 4.70
CA ASN A 59 1.59 25.41 5.09
C ASN A 59 0.60 25.75 3.96
N GLY A 60 0.75 25.11 2.79
CA GLY A 60 -0.08 25.37 1.61
C GLY A 60 0.34 26.61 0.81
N GLY A 61 1.42 27.29 1.21
CA GLY A 61 1.93 28.44 0.50
C GLY A 61 2.58 28.06 -0.82
N ASN A 62 2.39 28.87 -1.87
CA ASN A 62 3.02 28.62 -3.16
C ASN A 62 4.54 28.79 -3.09
N GLY A 63 5.27 28.00 -3.86
CA GLY A 63 6.69 28.24 -4.13
C GLY A 63 6.90 29.49 -4.98
N GLY A 64 8.02 30.16 -4.75
CA GLY A 64 8.41 31.34 -5.51
C GLY A 64 8.93 31.00 -6.90
N ALA A 65 8.80 31.93 -7.84
CA ALA A 65 9.36 31.77 -9.19
C ALA A 65 10.86 32.10 -9.22
N ALA A 66 11.61 31.39 -10.07
CA ALA A 66 12.94 31.82 -10.46
C ALA A 66 12.87 32.97 -11.50
N GLY A 67 13.97 33.72 -11.64
CA GLY A 67 14.09 34.79 -12.63
C GLY A 67 14.35 34.27 -14.04
N TRP A 68 15.57 34.47 -14.56
CA TRP A 68 15.95 33.98 -15.90
C TRP A 68 16.59 32.61 -15.84
N PHE A 69 17.43 32.39 -14.82
CA PHE A 69 18.11 31.13 -14.54
C PHE A 69 17.82 30.71 -13.11
N GLY A 70 17.49 29.44 -12.92
CA GLY A 70 17.18 28.86 -11.61
C GLY A 70 15.89 28.05 -11.61
N ASN A 71 15.71 27.21 -10.61
CA ASN A 71 14.54 26.36 -10.45
C ASN A 71 13.45 27.09 -9.66
N GLY A 72 12.20 26.81 -9.98
CA GLY A 72 11.08 27.27 -9.17
C GLY A 72 11.07 26.59 -7.81
N GLY A 73 10.63 27.31 -6.78
CA GLY A 73 10.53 26.78 -5.42
C GLY A 73 9.39 25.77 -5.27
N ALA A 74 9.50 24.85 -4.33
CA ALA A 74 8.42 23.92 -4.02
C ALA A 74 7.22 24.63 -3.36
N GLY A 75 6.01 24.19 -3.65
CA GLY A 75 4.83 24.56 -2.88
C GLY A 75 4.81 23.84 -1.53
N GLY A 76 4.36 24.53 -0.49
CA GLY A 76 4.22 23.95 0.84
C GLY A 76 3.06 22.95 0.90
N ALA A 77 3.24 21.86 1.64
CA ALA A 77 2.13 20.97 1.97
C ALA A 77 1.07 21.73 2.78
N GLY A 78 -0.20 21.47 2.50
CA GLY A 78 -1.32 22.02 3.25
C GLY A 78 -1.31 21.51 4.68
N VAL A 79 -1.64 22.39 5.63
CA VAL A 79 -2.03 21.98 6.99
C VAL A 79 -3.42 21.33 6.95
N GLU A 80 -3.92 20.85 8.09
CA GLU A 80 -5.29 20.33 8.21
C GLU A 80 -6.32 21.25 7.53
N ALA A 81 -7.19 20.65 6.71
CA ALA A 81 -8.17 21.30 5.85
C ALA A 81 -7.60 22.32 4.82
N GLY A 82 -6.29 22.42 4.70
CA GLY A 82 -5.57 23.29 3.77
C GLY A 82 -5.19 22.60 2.46
N ASN A 83 -5.31 23.32 1.35
CA ASN A 83 -4.79 22.85 0.05
C ASN A 83 -3.27 22.92 0.00
N GLY A 84 -2.68 22.08 -0.84
CA GLY A 84 -1.26 22.16 -1.18
C GLY A 84 -0.93 23.39 -2.02
N GLY A 85 0.21 24.01 -1.74
CA GLY A 85 0.71 25.16 -2.49
C GLY A 85 1.18 24.78 -3.89
N ARG A 86 1.03 25.67 -4.86
CA ARG A 86 1.56 25.44 -6.21
C ARG A 86 3.08 25.55 -6.22
N GLY A 87 3.73 24.74 -7.03
CA GLY A 87 5.14 24.90 -7.34
C GLY A 87 5.42 26.19 -8.12
N GLY A 88 6.56 26.81 -7.84
CA GLY A 88 7.04 28.00 -8.52
C GLY A 88 7.48 27.72 -9.96
N ARG A 89 7.44 28.74 -10.82
CA ARG A 89 7.93 28.60 -12.20
C ARG A 89 9.46 28.55 -12.22
N GLY A 90 10.01 27.68 -13.08
CA GLY A 90 11.43 27.67 -13.41
C GLY A 90 11.84 28.93 -14.18
N GLY A 91 13.14 29.18 -14.25
CA GLY A 91 13.71 30.36 -14.89
C GLY A 91 13.29 30.47 -16.35
N LEU A 92 13.07 31.71 -16.81
CA LEU A 92 12.61 32.00 -18.17
C LEU A 92 13.49 31.36 -19.25
N ILE A 93 14.80 31.36 -19.04
CA ILE A 93 15.79 30.77 -19.96
C ILE A 93 16.04 29.32 -19.58
N ALA A 94 16.54 29.06 -18.37
CA ALA A 94 16.83 27.69 -17.95
C ALA A 94 16.45 27.46 -16.48
N GLY A 95 15.74 26.37 -16.24
CA GLY A 95 15.32 25.99 -14.91
C GLY A 95 14.12 25.06 -14.90
N ASN A 96 14.09 24.17 -13.92
CA ASN A 96 12.96 23.29 -13.71
C ASN A 96 11.85 24.03 -12.94
N GLY A 97 10.60 23.65 -13.18
CA GLY A 97 9.50 24.07 -12.32
C GLY A 97 9.56 23.39 -10.95
N GLY A 98 9.09 24.09 -9.92
CA GLY A 98 9.01 23.56 -8.56
C GLY A 98 7.90 22.52 -8.40
N ALA A 99 8.03 21.59 -7.47
CA ALA A 99 6.97 20.65 -7.14
C ALA A 99 5.79 21.35 -6.45
N GLY A 100 4.57 20.89 -6.67
CA GLY A 100 3.41 21.29 -5.87
C GLY A 100 3.39 20.57 -4.52
N GLY A 101 2.84 21.22 -3.50
CA GLY A 101 2.66 20.65 -2.17
C GLY A 101 1.46 19.71 -2.10
N ALA A 102 1.49 18.74 -1.20
CA ALA A 102 0.34 17.87 -0.94
C ALA A 102 -0.81 18.65 -0.28
N GLY A 103 -2.06 18.22 -0.50
CA GLY A 103 -3.20 18.67 0.29
C GLY A 103 -3.15 18.09 1.70
N GLY A 104 -3.59 18.86 2.70
CA GLY A 104 -3.73 18.37 4.06
C GLY A 104 -4.99 17.53 4.26
N GLU A 105 -4.99 16.70 5.29
CA GLU A 105 -6.16 15.89 5.66
C GLU A 105 -7.35 16.78 6.01
N ALA A 106 -8.56 16.34 5.72
CA ALA A 106 -9.78 17.09 5.99
C ALA A 106 -10.94 16.21 6.44
N PHE A 107 -11.87 16.80 7.17
CA PHE A 107 -13.01 16.08 7.78
C PHE A 107 -14.31 16.17 6.98
N ALA A 108 -14.49 17.17 6.12
CA ALA A 108 -15.73 17.36 5.35
C ALA A 108 -15.55 17.13 3.84
N GLN A 109 -14.43 17.57 3.27
CA GLN A 109 -14.12 17.44 1.85
C GLN A 109 -12.60 17.40 1.69
N GLY A 110 -12.09 16.44 0.91
CA GLY A 110 -10.66 16.30 0.70
C GLY A 110 -10.05 17.54 0.03
N THR A 111 -8.85 17.92 0.47
CA THR A 111 -8.16 19.12 -0.02
C THR A 111 -7.32 18.81 -1.27
N LYS A 112 -7.14 19.79 -2.14
CA LYS A 112 -6.40 19.58 -3.39
C LYS A 112 -4.90 19.61 -3.18
N GLY A 113 -4.20 18.75 -3.90
CA GLY A 113 -2.77 18.89 -4.14
C GLY A 113 -2.47 20.12 -4.99
N GLY A 114 -1.32 20.73 -4.76
CA GLY A 114 -0.83 21.86 -5.53
C GLY A 114 -0.33 21.42 -6.90
N ASN A 115 -0.55 22.23 -7.93
CA ASN A 115 0.02 21.96 -9.25
C ASN A 115 1.54 22.18 -9.25
N GLY A 116 2.25 21.38 -10.02
CA GLY A 116 3.66 21.61 -10.32
C GLY A 116 3.88 22.89 -11.14
N GLY A 117 5.03 23.52 -10.95
CA GLY A 117 5.44 24.69 -11.70
C GLY A 117 5.85 24.36 -13.13
N ALA A 118 5.62 25.28 -14.07
CA ALA A 118 6.13 25.15 -15.43
C ALA A 118 7.62 25.52 -15.50
N ALA A 119 8.37 24.90 -16.42
CA ALA A 119 9.69 25.38 -16.84
C ALA A 119 9.58 26.51 -17.88
N GLY A 120 10.68 27.25 -18.08
CA GLY A 120 10.78 28.32 -19.09
C GLY A 120 11.13 27.80 -20.49
N MET A 121 12.25 28.24 -21.06
CA MET A 121 12.71 27.76 -22.38
C MET A 121 13.35 26.36 -22.31
N PHE A 122 14.16 26.12 -21.28
CA PHE A 122 14.87 24.85 -21.05
C PHE A 122 14.62 24.36 -19.62
N GLY A 123 14.20 23.11 -19.46
CA GLY A 123 14.00 22.49 -18.15
C GLY A 123 12.74 21.66 -18.06
N ASN A 124 12.61 20.89 -16.99
CA ASN A 124 11.48 19.99 -16.78
C ASN A 124 10.39 20.67 -15.95
N GLY A 125 9.13 20.34 -16.23
CA GLY A 125 8.02 20.74 -15.39
C GLY A 125 8.09 20.09 -14.01
N GLY A 126 7.62 20.80 -12.99
CA GLY A 126 7.54 20.31 -11.63
C GLY A 126 6.44 19.27 -11.45
N LYS A 127 6.59 18.38 -10.48
CA LYS A 127 5.56 17.38 -10.16
C LYS A 127 4.35 18.05 -9.48
N GLY A 128 3.14 17.54 -9.70
CA GLY A 128 1.97 17.89 -8.92
C GLY A 128 2.01 17.23 -7.53
N GLY A 129 1.40 17.87 -6.53
CA GLY A 129 1.27 17.33 -5.18
C GLY A 129 0.07 16.40 -5.05
N ALA A 130 0.12 15.45 -4.12
CA ALA A 130 -1.00 14.55 -3.85
C ALA A 130 -2.21 15.29 -3.26
N GLY A 131 -3.41 14.79 -3.50
CA GLY A 131 -4.63 15.23 -2.82
C GLY A 131 -4.66 14.78 -1.36
N GLY A 132 -5.25 15.59 -0.49
CA GLY A 132 -5.42 15.27 0.93
C GLY A 132 -6.47 14.19 1.16
N VAL A 133 -6.28 13.40 2.21
CA VAL A 133 -7.24 12.36 2.63
C VAL A 133 -8.48 13.02 3.23
N LEU A 134 -9.65 12.49 2.89
CA LEU A 134 -10.90 12.79 3.60
C LEU A 134 -11.07 11.77 4.75
N ALA A 135 -10.93 12.23 6.00
CA ALA A 135 -10.82 11.39 7.19
C ALA A 135 -12.03 11.45 8.15
N GLY A 136 -12.90 12.45 8.02
CA GLY A 136 -14.13 12.56 8.82
C GLY A 136 -15.29 11.80 8.19
N GLU A 137 -16.28 11.39 8.99
CA GLU A 137 -17.54 10.78 8.53
C GLU A 137 -18.38 11.80 7.72
N ALA A 138 -17.95 12.09 6.50
CA ALA A 138 -18.59 13.06 5.64
C ALA A 138 -19.84 12.48 4.96
N GLU A 139 -20.76 13.39 4.58
CA GLU A 139 -21.99 13.11 3.85
C GLU A 139 -21.75 12.33 2.53
N VAL A 140 -22.79 11.66 2.04
CA VAL A 140 -22.76 10.64 0.97
C VAL A 140 -22.21 11.12 -0.39
N ASP A 141 -22.00 12.44 -0.59
CA ASP A 141 -21.48 13.06 -1.82
C ASP A 141 -20.04 13.61 -1.69
N SER A 142 -19.36 13.29 -0.59
CA SER A 142 -18.00 13.77 -0.32
C SER A 142 -16.93 13.06 -1.15
N SER A 143 -15.83 13.76 -1.43
CA SER A 143 -14.69 13.14 -2.12
C SER A 143 -13.33 13.43 -1.50
N GLY A 144 -12.41 12.50 -1.70
CA GLY A 144 -11.01 12.70 -1.40
C GLY A 144 -10.40 13.83 -2.22
N GLY A 145 -9.23 14.30 -1.78
CA GLY A 145 -8.55 15.43 -2.39
C GLY A 145 -8.16 15.17 -3.83
N GLN A 146 -8.35 16.14 -4.73
CA GLN A 146 -7.88 15.97 -6.11
C GLN A 146 -6.35 16.09 -6.16
N GLY A 147 -5.71 15.23 -6.95
CA GLY A 147 -4.28 15.32 -7.23
C GLY A 147 -3.94 16.58 -8.01
N GLY A 148 -2.78 17.17 -7.73
CA GLY A 148 -2.25 18.32 -8.44
C GLY A 148 -1.76 17.94 -9.84
N ASN A 149 -1.96 18.82 -10.82
CA ASN A 149 -1.45 18.59 -12.16
C ASN A 149 0.08 18.75 -12.22
N GLY A 150 0.73 18.01 -13.09
CA GLY A 150 2.13 18.21 -13.43
C GLY A 150 2.35 19.51 -14.20
N GLY A 151 3.49 20.15 -13.98
CA GLY A 151 3.91 21.35 -14.71
C GLY A 151 4.35 21.04 -16.14
N SER A 152 4.24 22.01 -17.05
CA SER A 152 4.75 21.83 -18.41
C SER A 152 6.28 21.89 -18.48
N GLY A 153 6.87 21.09 -19.36
CA GLY A 153 8.29 21.16 -19.72
C GLY A 153 8.63 22.43 -20.50
N GLY A 154 9.92 22.69 -20.64
CA GLY A 154 10.44 23.90 -21.26
C GLY A 154 10.12 23.97 -22.75
N LEU A 155 9.94 25.20 -23.27
CA LEU A 155 9.50 25.48 -24.64
C LEU A 155 10.26 24.70 -25.72
N TYR A 156 11.58 24.57 -25.57
CA TYR A 156 12.48 23.95 -26.56
C TYR A 156 13.04 22.60 -26.11
N LEU A 157 13.32 22.41 -24.82
CA LEU A 157 13.78 21.13 -24.27
C LEU A 157 13.24 20.95 -22.86
N GLY A 158 12.72 19.75 -22.59
CA GLY A 158 12.29 19.33 -21.27
C GLY A 158 11.05 18.47 -21.25
N SER A 159 10.93 17.63 -20.23
CA SER A 159 9.77 16.80 -19.98
C SER A 159 8.72 17.56 -19.17
N GLY A 160 7.45 17.19 -19.36
CA GLY A 160 6.41 17.57 -18.41
C GLY A 160 6.62 16.87 -17.06
N GLY A 161 6.13 17.48 -15.99
CA GLY A 161 6.14 16.91 -14.66
C GLY A 161 5.03 15.87 -14.49
N ASN A 162 5.24 14.86 -13.65
CA ASN A 162 4.19 13.92 -13.29
C ASN A 162 3.13 14.60 -12.42
N ALA A 163 1.89 14.14 -12.50
CA ALA A 163 0.84 14.59 -11.59
C ALA A 163 0.91 13.91 -10.22
N GLY A 164 0.23 14.52 -9.25
CA GLY A 164 -0.02 13.93 -7.95
C GLY A 164 -1.22 12.99 -7.97
N ALA A 165 -1.20 11.99 -7.10
CA ALA A 165 -2.33 11.09 -6.88
C ALA A 165 -3.51 11.82 -6.21
N GLY A 166 -4.72 11.32 -6.42
CA GLY A 166 -5.88 11.72 -5.64
C GLY A 166 -5.83 11.14 -4.23
N GLY A 167 -6.39 11.86 -3.27
CA GLY A 167 -6.49 11.44 -1.88
C GLY A 167 -7.59 10.41 -1.69
N ASN A 168 -7.39 9.51 -0.72
CA ASN A 168 -8.41 8.54 -0.33
C ASN A 168 -9.59 9.23 0.36
N ALA A 169 -10.76 8.58 0.34
CA ALA A 169 -11.89 8.94 1.18
C ALA A 169 -12.25 7.77 2.10
N ILE A 170 -12.17 8.01 3.40
CA ILE A 170 -12.46 7.01 4.44
C ILE A 170 -13.97 6.73 4.58
N PRO A 171 -14.89 7.71 4.48
CA PRO A 171 -16.32 7.48 4.64
C PRO A 171 -16.90 6.47 3.66
N ILE A 172 -17.84 5.68 4.16
CA ILE A 172 -18.60 4.73 3.33
C ILE A 172 -19.55 5.51 2.43
N GLY A 173 -19.55 5.19 1.14
CA GLY A 173 -20.32 5.88 0.09
C GLY A 173 -19.55 6.99 -0.61
N ALA A 174 -18.47 7.50 -0.03
CA ALA A 174 -17.69 8.59 -0.62
C ALA A 174 -16.92 8.17 -1.86
N THR A 175 -16.43 9.15 -2.62
CA THR A 175 -15.59 8.92 -3.80
C THR A 175 -14.13 9.30 -3.55
N GLY A 176 -13.18 8.47 -3.96
CA GLY A 176 -11.77 8.84 -3.93
C GLY A 176 -11.50 10.08 -4.81
N GLY A 177 -10.49 10.88 -4.46
CA GLY A 177 -10.10 12.01 -5.30
C GLY A 177 -9.55 11.54 -6.65
N ASN A 178 -9.76 12.28 -7.73
CA ASN A 178 -9.12 11.91 -9.01
C ASN A 178 -7.64 12.26 -8.98
N GLY A 179 -6.84 11.49 -9.72
CA GLY A 179 -5.45 11.83 -9.98
C GLY A 179 -5.33 13.07 -10.87
N GLY A 180 -4.26 13.83 -10.69
CA GLY A 180 -3.97 15.00 -11.52
C GLY A 180 -3.55 14.62 -12.95
N HIS A 181 -3.59 15.58 -13.86
CA HIS A 181 -3.10 15.40 -15.23
C HIS A 181 -1.59 15.59 -15.33
N GLY A 182 -0.92 14.69 -16.02
CA GLY A 182 0.50 14.82 -16.34
C GLY A 182 0.79 16.08 -17.16
N GLY A 183 1.95 16.68 -16.93
CA GLY A 183 2.37 17.89 -17.63
C GLY A 183 2.73 17.62 -19.10
N ASN A 184 2.42 18.55 -19.98
CA ASN A 184 2.83 18.47 -21.38
C ASN A 184 4.33 18.79 -21.53
N THR A 185 4.93 18.30 -22.62
CA THR A 185 6.21 18.87 -23.09
C THR A 185 6.01 20.31 -23.61
N GLY A 186 7.09 21.06 -23.82
CA GLY A 186 7.01 22.40 -24.39
C GLY A 186 6.46 22.43 -25.82
N LEU A 187 5.83 23.56 -26.19
CA LEU A 187 5.15 23.75 -27.48
C LEU A 187 6.02 23.40 -28.69
N MET A 188 7.33 23.74 -28.65
CA MET A 188 8.30 23.56 -29.73
C MET A 188 9.43 22.60 -29.32
N SER A 189 9.14 21.66 -28.40
CA SER A 189 10.18 20.81 -27.83
C SER A 189 10.88 19.98 -28.91
N VAL A 190 12.21 20.03 -28.95
CA VAL A 190 13.02 19.17 -29.80
C VAL A 190 12.99 17.74 -29.28
N TRP A 191 12.95 17.59 -27.94
CA TRP A 191 12.93 16.31 -27.26
C TRP A 191 12.28 16.42 -25.87
N GLY A 192 11.36 15.50 -25.55
CA GLY A 192 10.83 15.37 -24.20
C GLY A 192 9.82 14.24 -24.02
N TYR A 193 9.44 14.01 -22.76
CA TYR A 193 8.37 13.11 -22.36
C TYR A 193 7.23 13.89 -21.71
N GLY A 194 5.99 13.59 -22.06
CA GLY A 194 4.84 14.01 -21.26
C GLY A 194 4.91 13.36 -19.87
N GLY A 195 4.49 14.09 -18.84
CA GLY A 195 4.42 13.56 -17.49
C GLY A 195 3.33 12.50 -17.36
N ALA A 196 3.51 11.55 -16.45
CA ALA A 196 2.46 10.57 -16.14
C ALA A 196 1.30 11.25 -15.40
N GLY A 197 0.07 10.77 -15.65
CA GLY A 197 -1.09 11.12 -14.85
C GLY A 197 -1.05 10.48 -13.46
N GLY A 198 -1.72 11.12 -12.49
CA GLY A 198 -1.77 10.64 -11.12
C GLY A 198 -2.74 9.48 -10.95
N ALA A 199 -2.51 8.60 -9.98
CA ALA A 199 -3.50 7.59 -9.61
C ALA A 199 -4.74 8.24 -8.96
N GLY A 200 -5.91 7.63 -9.11
CA GLY A 200 -7.09 7.99 -8.32
C GLY A 200 -7.00 7.46 -6.89
N GLY A 201 -7.68 8.13 -5.95
CA GLY A 201 -7.75 7.73 -4.54
C GLY A 201 -8.72 6.56 -4.30
N ALA A 202 -8.47 5.79 -3.25
CA ALA A 202 -9.33 4.69 -2.83
C ALA A 202 -10.51 5.17 -1.97
N SER A 203 -11.67 4.53 -2.14
CA SER A 203 -12.91 4.73 -1.36
C SER A 203 -13.94 3.68 -1.79
N THR A 204 -15.15 3.69 -1.25
CA THR A 204 -16.31 2.93 -1.76
C THR A 204 -16.42 3.05 -3.29
N ASN A 205 -16.34 4.29 -3.78
CA ASN A 205 -16.18 4.60 -5.20
C ASN A 205 -14.77 5.12 -5.47
N GLY A 206 -13.96 4.38 -6.21
CA GLY A 206 -12.60 4.79 -6.54
C GLY A 206 -12.57 6.09 -7.37
N GLY A 207 -11.60 6.97 -7.09
CA GLY A 207 -11.37 8.16 -7.92
C GLY A 207 -10.80 7.79 -9.28
N ASN A 208 -11.03 8.60 -10.32
CA ASN A 208 -10.46 8.33 -11.63
C ASN A 208 -8.94 8.60 -11.67
N GLY A 209 -8.22 7.80 -12.44
CA GLY A 209 -6.84 8.09 -12.81
C GLY A 209 -6.75 9.33 -13.70
N GLY A 210 -5.71 10.12 -13.51
CA GLY A 210 -5.47 11.31 -14.31
C GLY A 210 -4.89 10.99 -15.69
N ASN A 211 -5.20 11.79 -16.70
CA ASN A 211 -4.61 11.63 -18.03
C ASN A 211 -3.10 11.94 -18.04
N GLY A 212 -2.34 11.24 -18.87
CA GLY A 212 -0.95 11.53 -19.16
C GLY A 212 -0.78 12.81 -19.99
N GLY A 213 0.38 13.44 -19.85
CA GLY A 213 0.75 14.65 -20.58
C GLY A 213 1.12 14.37 -22.03
N SER A 214 0.87 15.33 -22.90
CA SER A 214 1.08 15.20 -24.35
C SER A 214 2.36 15.87 -24.86
N GLY A 215 2.78 15.45 -26.06
CA GLY A 215 3.72 16.19 -26.89
C GLY A 215 3.23 17.60 -27.21
N GLY A 216 4.13 18.58 -27.25
CA GLY A 216 3.78 19.94 -27.67
C GLY A 216 3.34 19.96 -29.13
N LEU A 217 2.46 20.91 -29.49
CA LEU A 217 1.83 21.00 -30.80
C LEU A 217 2.83 21.05 -31.97
N LEU A 218 4.03 21.59 -31.77
CA LEU A 218 5.10 21.72 -32.76
C LEU A 218 6.36 20.93 -32.39
N SER A 219 6.23 19.97 -31.47
CA SER A 219 7.37 19.17 -31.03
C SER A 219 7.93 18.29 -32.14
N VAL A 220 9.26 18.19 -32.22
CA VAL A 220 9.95 17.34 -33.19
C VAL A 220 9.92 15.89 -32.72
N PHE A 221 10.39 15.62 -31.50
CA PHE A 221 10.26 14.33 -30.85
C PHE A 221 9.64 14.49 -29.47
N ALA A 222 8.51 13.84 -29.22
CA ALA A 222 7.97 13.72 -27.89
C ALA A 222 7.21 12.41 -27.68
N ASN A 223 7.38 11.78 -26.53
CA ASN A 223 6.55 10.65 -26.14
C ASN A 223 5.46 11.13 -25.19
N GLY A 224 4.23 10.67 -25.41
CA GLY A 224 3.13 10.92 -24.49
C GLY A 224 3.35 10.23 -23.14
N GLY A 225 2.92 10.86 -22.06
CA GLY A 225 2.94 10.28 -20.72
C GLY A 225 1.86 9.22 -20.54
N ALA A 226 2.09 8.26 -19.65
CA ALA A 226 1.08 7.26 -19.31
C ALA A 226 -0.09 7.89 -18.53
N GLY A 227 -1.29 7.36 -18.75
CA GLY A 227 -2.44 7.63 -17.89
C GLY A 227 -2.28 7.00 -16.52
N GLY A 228 -2.84 7.63 -15.49
CA GLY A 228 -2.84 7.15 -14.12
C GLY A 228 -3.83 6.00 -13.91
N VAL A 229 -3.56 5.16 -12.92
CA VAL A 229 -4.44 4.05 -12.53
C VAL A 229 -5.68 4.59 -11.81
N GLY A 230 -6.83 3.98 -12.05
CA GLY A 230 -8.06 4.27 -11.30
C GLY A 230 -7.98 3.82 -9.84
N GLY A 231 -8.60 4.57 -8.95
CA GLY A 231 -8.67 4.29 -7.53
C GLY A 231 -9.44 3.01 -7.22
N THR A 232 -9.05 2.32 -6.16
CA THR A 232 -9.63 1.03 -5.79
C THR A 232 -10.85 1.18 -4.88
N SER A 233 -11.85 0.34 -5.12
CA SER A 233 -12.93 0.03 -4.18
C SER A 233 -12.52 -1.05 -3.17
N PRO A 234 -13.17 -1.20 -1.99
CA PRO A 234 -12.91 -2.30 -1.07
C PRO A 234 -12.98 -3.68 -1.72
N THR A 235 -12.22 -4.66 -1.22
CA THR A 235 -12.29 -6.04 -1.74
C THR A 235 -13.67 -6.67 -1.53
N TYR A 236 -14.27 -6.40 -0.36
CA TYR A 236 -15.62 -6.83 0.00
C TYR A 236 -16.51 -5.60 0.13
N GLY A 237 -17.55 -5.53 -0.68
CA GLY A 237 -18.50 -4.43 -0.63
C GLY A 237 -19.82 -4.78 -1.32
N ASP A 238 -20.60 -3.74 -1.58
CA ASP A 238 -21.94 -3.85 -2.14
C ASP A 238 -21.94 -3.66 -3.67
N ILE A 239 -23.00 -4.09 -4.35
CA ILE A 239 -23.16 -4.03 -5.81
C ILE A 239 -23.07 -2.57 -6.34
N GLY A 240 -23.34 -1.58 -5.48
CA GLY A 240 -23.22 -0.16 -5.81
C GLY A 240 -21.79 0.39 -5.76
N ASP A 241 -20.83 -0.34 -5.19
CA ASP A 241 -19.45 0.09 -5.06
C ASP A 241 -18.70 -0.09 -6.38
N HIS A 242 -17.88 0.88 -6.77
CA HIS A 242 -17.19 0.82 -8.05
C HIS A 242 -15.75 1.33 -8.02
N GLY A 243 -14.87 0.65 -8.77
CA GLY A 243 -13.51 1.13 -9.00
C GLY A 243 -13.51 2.37 -9.89
N GLY A 244 -12.51 3.23 -9.72
CA GLY A 244 -12.33 4.39 -10.60
C GLY A 244 -11.81 3.99 -11.97
N ASN A 245 -12.09 4.79 -13.00
CA ASN A 245 -11.59 4.54 -14.34
C ASN A 245 -10.09 4.91 -14.44
N GLY A 246 -9.35 4.21 -15.29
CA GLY A 246 -7.99 4.56 -15.66
C GLY A 246 -7.93 5.81 -16.53
N GLY A 247 -6.90 6.61 -16.34
CA GLY A 247 -6.65 7.82 -17.14
C GLY A 247 -6.17 7.51 -18.55
N HIS A 248 -6.40 8.41 -19.49
CA HIS A 248 -5.93 8.25 -20.87
C HIS A 248 -4.43 8.53 -21.01
N GLY A 249 -3.76 7.80 -21.91
CA GLY A 249 -2.39 8.10 -22.30
C GLY A 249 -2.31 9.39 -23.12
N GLY A 250 -1.22 10.14 -22.94
CA GLY A 250 -0.96 11.37 -23.68
C GLY A 250 -0.55 11.13 -25.12
N THR A 251 -0.73 12.12 -25.99
CA THR A 251 -0.31 11.99 -27.39
C THR A 251 1.20 12.17 -27.57
N GLY A 252 1.78 11.48 -28.54
CA GLY A 252 3.16 11.71 -28.98
C GLY A 252 3.36 13.06 -29.69
N GLY A 253 4.59 13.37 -30.04
CA GLY A 253 4.96 14.61 -30.74
C GLY A 253 4.45 14.66 -32.18
N LEU A 254 4.38 15.87 -32.75
CA LEU A 254 3.78 16.11 -34.07
C LEU A 254 4.45 15.29 -35.17
N TRP A 255 5.78 15.21 -35.15
CA TRP A 255 6.59 14.58 -36.21
C TRP A 255 7.15 13.20 -35.81
N LEU A 256 7.56 13.03 -34.55
CA LEU A 256 8.16 11.79 -34.05
C LEU A 256 7.74 11.53 -32.60
N GLY A 257 7.66 10.25 -32.25
CA GLY A 257 7.48 9.79 -30.88
C GLY A 257 6.18 9.02 -30.68
N ASN A 258 6.12 8.32 -29.55
CA ASN A 258 5.09 7.35 -29.23
C ASN A 258 3.96 7.98 -28.42
N GLY A 259 2.76 7.41 -28.53
CA GLY A 259 1.69 7.70 -27.59
C GLY A 259 1.92 7.02 -26.24
N GLY A 260 1.40 7.62 -25.17
CA GLY A 260 1.48 7.05 -23.82
C GLY A 260 0.48 5.92 -23.61
N ALA A 261 0.77 4.97 -22.74
CA ALA A 261 -0.20 3.92 -22.37
C ALA A 261 -1.38 4.51 -21.58
N GLY A 262 -2.56 3.93 -21.73
CA GLY A 262 -3.69 4.21 -20.85
C GLY A 262 -3.50 3.55 -19.49
N GLY A 263 -4.06 4.17 -18.45
CA GLY A 263 -4.05 3.63 -17.09
C GLY A 263 -5.04 2.48 -16.93
N THR A 264 -4.74 1.54 -16.03
CA THR A 264 -5.69 0.46 -15.70
C THR A 264 -6.85 1.01 -14.88
N GLY A 265 -8.03 0.40 -15.04
CA GLY A 265 -9.15 0.63 -14.14
C GLY A 265 -8.88 0.11 -12.74
N GLY A 266 -9.48 0.74 -11.73
CA GLY A 266 -9.35 0.36 -10.34
C GLY A 266 -10.12 -0.92 -10.01
N PHE A 267 -9.67 -1.64 -8.96
CA PHE A 267 -10.43 -2.75 -8.40
C PHE A 267 -11.84 -2.30 -8.00
N GLY A 268 -12.84 -3.15 -8.20
CA GLY A 268 -14.26 -2.80 -8.14
C GLY A 268 -14.87 -2.54 -9.51
N GLY A 269 -14.21 -2.95 -10.60
CA GLY A 269 -14.79 -2.91 -11.95
C GLY A 269 -14.56 -1.63 -12.75
N GLY A 270 -13.60 -0.78 -12.39
CA GLY A 270 -13.34 0.45 -13.14
C GLY A 270 -12.87 0.19 -14.58
N ASP A 271 -13.22 1.05 -15.53
CA ASP A 271 -12.82 0.90 -16.93
C ASP A 271 -11.35 1.27 -17.15
N GLY A 272 -10.67 0.59 -18.06
CA GLY A 272 -9.32 0.93 -18.50
C GLY A 272 -9.30 2.18 -19.39
N GLY A 273 -8.26 3.00 -19.23
CA GLY A 273 -8.07 4.20 -20.04
C GLY A 273 -7.56 3.89 -21.44
N ASN A 274 -7.99 4.67 -22.43
CA ASN A 274 -7.43 4.60 -23.79
C ASN A 274 -5.94 4.97 -23.85
N GLY A 275 -5.18 4.27 -24.67
CA GLY A 275 -3.82 4.63 -25.05
C GLY A 275 -3.78 5.87 -25.94
N GLY A 276 -2.73 6.67 -25.78
CA GLY A 276 -2.50 7.87 -26.57
C GLY A 276 -2.07 7.53 -28.00
N SER A 277 -2.46 8.36 -28.96
CA SER A 277 -1.97 8.24 -30.34
C SER A 277 -0.66 8.99 -30.54
N VAL A 278 0.06 8.69 -31.62
CA VAL A 278 1.15 9.56 -32.11
C VAL A 278 0.59 10.89 -32.64
N GLY A 279 1.46 11.87 -32.90
CA GLY A 279 1.04 13.13 -33.53
C GLY A 279 0.54 12.97 -34.96
N LEU A 280 -0.29 13.92 -35.41
CA LEU A 280 -1.00 13.87 -36.69
C LEU A 280 -0.09 13.73 -37.92
N LEU A 281 1.10 14.32 -37.89
CA LEU A 281 2.07 14.31 -39.00
C LEU A 281 3.23 13.35 -38.74
N SER A 282 3.06 12.40 -37.82
CA SER A 282 4.15 11.56 -37.36
C SER A 282 4.69 10.69 -38.49
N VAL A 283 6.01 10.70 -38.67
CA VAL A 283 6.74 9.82 -39.57
C VAL A 283 7.13 8.52 -38.86
N PHE A 284 7.45 8.59 -37.57
CA PHE A 284 7.78 7.41 -36.75
C PHE A 284 7.08 7.48 -35.40
N GLY A 285 6.44 6.36 -35.02
CA GLY A 285 5.93 6.21 -33.67
C GLY A 285 4.90 5.09 -33.53
N LYS A 286 4.89 4.48 -32.34
CA LYS A 286 3.89 3.49 -31.92
C LYS A 286 2.81 4.19 -31.08
N GLY A 287 1.55 3.84 -31.33
CA GLY A 287 0.45 4.23 -30.45
C GLY A 287 0.53 3.51 -29.11
N GLY A 288 0.12 4.18 -28.04
CA GLY A 288 0.16 3.60 -26.69
C GLY A 288 -0.87 2.50 -26.52
N ASN A 289 -0.58 1.52 -25.66
CA ASN A 289 -1.52 0.46 -25.35
C ASN A 289 -2.68 1.00 -24.50
N GLY A 290 -3.89 0.47 -24.68
CA GLY A 290 -5.01 0.70 -23.79
C GLY A 290 -4.82 0.02 -22.44
N GLY A 291 -5.35 0.62 -21.38
CA GLY A 291 -5.31 0.07 -20.04
C GLY A 291 -6.31 -1.07 -19.86
N ASN A 292 -5.98 -2.04 -19.00
CA ASN A 292 -6.89 -3.12 -18.65
C ASN A 292 -8.04 -2.59 -17.77
N GLY A 293 -9.22 -3.18 -17.90
CA GLY A 293 -10.33 -3.00 -16.97
C GLY A 293 -10.02 -3.62 -15.61
N GLY A 294 -10.56 -3.02 -14.55
CA GLY A 294 -10.42 -3.48 -13.18
C GLY A 294 -11.23 -4.74 -12.90
N VAL A 295 -10.74 -5.56 -11.99
CA VAL A 295 -11.48 -6.74 -11.49
C VAL A 295 -12.68 -6.26 -10.67
N GLY A 296 -13.82 -6.93 -10.81
CA GLY A 296 -15.03 -6.66 -10.05
C GLY A 296 -14.88 -6.98 -8.55
N GLN A 297 -15.72 -6.35 -7.73
CA GLN A 297 -15.66 -6.49 -6.28
C GLN A 297 -16.07 -7.89 -5.81
N THR A 298 -15.46 -8.42 -4.76
CA THR A 298 -15.92 -9.69 -4.17
C THR A 298 -17.15 -9.43 -3.32
N GLY A 299 -18.17 -10.29 -3.45
CA GLY A 299 -19.35 -10.21 -2.61
C GLY A 299 -19.06 -10.46 -1.14
N LEU A 300 -19.78 -9.76 -0.26
CA LEU A 300 -19.65 -9.92 1.18
C LEU A 300 -19.95 -11.37 1.61
N PRO A 301 -19.12 -12.00 2.45
CA PRO A 301 -19.48 -13.27 3.06
C PRO A 301 -20.76 -13.10 3.89
N GLY A 302 -21.64 -14.11 3.83
CA GLY A 302 -22.85 -14.16 4.63
C GLY A 302 -22.51 -14.33 6.11
N THR A 303 -23.25 -13.63 6.96
CA THR A 303 -23.10 -13.65 8.41
C THR A 303 -24.42 -14.08 9.06
N SER A 304 -24.39 -14.46 10.33
CA SER A 304 -25.63 -14.67 11.09
C SER A 304 -26.12 -13.31 11.61
N GLU A 305 -27.35 -12.94 11.26
CA GLU A 305 -27.91 -11.60 11.58
C GLU A 305 -28.04 -11.31 13.10
N SER A 306 -27.92 -12.34 13.96
CA SER A 306 -27.93 -12.21 15.42
C SER A 306 -27.27 -13.42 16.10
N LEU A 307 -26.73 -13.24 17.31
CA LEU A 307 -26.30 -14.35 18.18
C LEU A 307 -27.46 -15.32 18.53
N THR A 308 -28.71 -14.89 18.35
CA THR A 308 -29.92 -15.67 18.60
C THR A 308 -30.45 -16.43 17.38
N THR A 309 -30.00 -16.11 16.17
CA THR A 309 -30.34 -16.88 14.97
C THR A 309 -29.28 -17.94 14.74
N VAL A 310 -29.71 -19.19 14.59
CA VAL A 310 -28.78 -20.30 14.33
C VAL A 310 -28.40 -20.41 12.86
N ASP A 311 -29.16 -19.80 11.95
CA ASP A 311 -28.92 -19.88 10.52
C ASP A 311 -27.86 -18.88 10.04
N GLY A 312 -27.08 -19.30 9.04
CA GLY A 312 -26.14 -18.44 8.34
C GLY A 312 -26.83 -17.65 7.22
N GLY A 313 -26.52 -16.36 7.10
CA GLY A 313 -27.05 -15.51 6.04
C GLY A 313 -26.44 -15.80 4.66
N PRO A 314 -27.07 -15.32 3.57
CA PRO A 314 -26.57 -15.49 2.22
C PRO A 314 -25.29 -14.66 2.00
N GLY A 315 -24.39 -15.17 1.14
CA GLY A 315 -23.28 -14.38 0.61
C GLY A 315 -23.78 -13.37 -0.44
N GLY A 316 -23.19 -12.19 -0.46
CA GLY A 316 -23.46 -11.16 -1.46
C GLY A 316 -22.91 -11.55 -2.83
N ASP A 317 -23.49 -10.98 -3.89
CA ASP A 317 -23.03 -11.19 -5.26
C ASP A 317 -21.72 -10.44 -5.54
N GLY A 318 -20.91 -10.98 -6.45
CA GLY A 318 -19.73 -10.30 -6.96
C GLY A 318 -20.07 -9.16 -7.94
N GLY A 319 -19.31 -8.07 -7.88
CA GLY A 319 -19.48 -6.93 -8.78
C GLY A 319 -19.00 -7.20 -10.22
N PRO A 320 -19.44 -6.40 -11.20
CA PRO A 320 -19.01 -6.54 -12.59
C PRO A 320 -17.52 -6.17 -12.76
N GLY A 321 -16.85 -6.81 -13.72
CA GLY A 321 -15.52 -6.38 -14.19
C GLY A 321 -15.59 -5.18 -15.14
N GLY A 322 -14.53 -4.38 -15.19
CA GLY A 322 -14.43 -3.19 -16.04
C GLY A 322 -14.08 -3.50 -17.50
N LYS A 323 -14.32 -2.58 -18.42
CA LYS A 323 -13.95 -2.70 -19.83
C LYS A 323 -12.46 -2.39 -20.04
N GLY A 324 -11.87 -2.97 -21.08
CA GLY A 324 -10.53 -2.60 -21.52
C GLY A 324 -10.53 -1.31 -22.35
N GLY A 325 -9.50 -0.47 -22.17
CA GLY A 325 -9.32 0.76 -22.95
C GLY A 325 -8.79 0.49 -24.35
N HIS A 326 -9.12 1.37 -25.31
CA HIS A 326 -8.64 1.24 -26.69
C HIS A 326 -7.14 1.52 -26.82
N GLY A 327 -6.47 0.83 -27.73
CA GLY A 327 -5.11 1.16 -28.15
C GLY A 327 -5.06 2.44 -29.00
N GLY A 328 -4.00 3.22 -28.85
CA GLY A 328 -3.79 4.44 -29.60
C GLY A 328 -3.25 4.18 -31.01
N ASN A 329 -3.45 5.12 -31.92
CA ASN A 329 -2.97 5.00 -33.29
C ASN A 329 -1.46 5.31 -33.39
N GLY A 330 -0.73 4.49 -34.16
CA GLY A 330 0.65 4.72 -34.58
C GLY A 330 0.77 5.58 -35.84
N SER A 331 2.01 5.86 -36.24
CA SER A 331 2.28 6.57 -37.50
C SER A 331 1.76 5.79 -38.70
N PHE A 332 1.33 6.52 -39.74
CA PHE A 332 1.00 5.93 -41.04
C PHE A 332 2.24 5.71 -41.92
N VAL A 333 3.41 6.26 -41.58
CA VAL A 333 4.63 6.11 -42.39
C VAL A 333 5.51 4.99 -41.84
N PHE A 334 5.88 5.04 -40.57
CA PHE A 334 6.60 3.97 -39.89
C PHE A 334 6.09 3.84 -38.45
N GLY A 335 4.93 3.22 -38.30
CA GLY A 335 4.31 3.09 -36.99
C GLY A 335 3.46 1.85 -36.84
N SER A 336 3.35 1.40 -35.60
CA SER A 336 2.42 0.34 -35.21
C SER A 336 1.33 0.89 -34.30
N GLY A 337 0.13 0.34 -34.39
CA GLY A 337 -0.92 0.60 -33.42
C GLY A 337 -0.54 0.12 -32.01
N GLY A 338 -1.17 0.72 -31.01
CA GLY A 338 -1.18 0.20 -29.65
C GLY A 338 -2.16 -0.95 -29.50
N ASP A 339 -1.88 -1.86 -28.58
CA ASP A 339 -2.77 -2.97 -28.26
C ASP A 339 -3.95 -2.45 -27.43
N GLY A 340 -5.14 -3.02 -27.61
CA GLY A 340 -6.28 -2.76 -26.74
C GLY A 340 -6.11 -3.45 -25.39
N GLY A 341 -6.58 -2.81 -24.33
CA GLY A 341 -6.54 -3.35 -22.97
C GLY A 341 -7.53 -4.50 -22.77
N GLN A 342 -7.23 -5.38 -21.83
CA GLN A 342 -8.09 -6.52 -21.50
C GLN A 342 -9.33 -6.07 -20.71
N GLY A 343 -10.47 -6.73 -20.89
CA GLY A 343 -11.60 -6.60 -19.96
C GLY A 343 -11.26 -7.21 -18.60
N GLY A 344 -11.72 -6.58 -17.52
CA GLY A 344 -11.52 -7.05 -16.15
C GLY A 344 -12.39 -8.25 -15.81
N GLN A 345 -11.90 -9.14 -14.95
CA GLN A 345 -12.67 -10.28 -14.47
C GLN A 345 -13.85 -9.81 -13.60
N GLY A 346 -14.99 -10.49 -13.65
CA GLY A 346 -16.08 -10.31 -12.69
C GLY A 346 -15.66 -10.72 -11.28
N GLY A 347 -16.23 -10.07 -10.28
CA GLY A 347 -15.94 -10.33 -8.88
C GLY A 347 -16.45 -11.69 -8.42
N GLN A 348 -15.79 -12.30 -7.44
CA GLN A 348 -16.26 -13.56 -6.86
C GLN A 348 -17.51 -13.33 -6.02
N GLY A 349 -18.43 -14.29 -6.01
CA GLY A 349 -19.55 -14.31 -5.07
C GLY A 349 -19.08 -14.58 -3.64
N GLY A 350 -19.73 -13.95 -2.67
CA GLY A 350 -19.46 -14.15 -1.25
C GLY A 350 -19.80 -15.56 -0.79
N GLN A 351 -19.02 -16.10 0.14
CA GLN A 351 -19.35 -17.38 0.77
C GLN A 351 -20.64 -17.24 1.60
N GLY A 352 -21.52 -18.23 1.57
CA GLY A 352 -22.68 -18.28 2.48
C GLY A 352 -22.25 -18.49 3.94
N GLY A 353 -22.97 -17.85 4.85
CA GLY A 353 -22.70 -17.95 6.29
C GLY A 353 -22.88 -19.37 6.81
N ASN A 354 -22.04 -19.80 7.73
CA ASN A 354 -22.23 -21.10 8.37
C ASN A 354 -23.37 -21.01 9.38
N GLY A 355 -24.11 -22.10 9.57
CA GLY A 355 -25.01 -22.19 10.71
C GLY A 355 -24.24 -22.18 12.04
N ARG A 356 -24.97 -22.08 13.14
CA ARG A 356 -24.46 -22.18 14.53
C ARG A 356 -25.04 -23.39 15.25
N TYR A 357 -24.25 -23.94 16.17
CA TYR A 357 -24.69 -25.04 17.02
C TYR A 357 -25.67 -24.49 18.09
N PRO A 358 -26.86 -25.11 18.26
CA PRO A 358 -27.91 -24.59 19.14
C PRO A 358 -27.67 -24.92 20.63
N GLY A 359 -26.63 -25.69 20.96
CA GLY A 359 -26.33 -26.08 22.33
C GLY A 359 -27.00 -27.39 22.75
N ASN A 360 -26.94 -27.70 24.05
CA ASN A 360 -27.50 -28.91 24.64
C ASN A 360 -28.64 -28.57 25.60
N VAL A 361 -29.64 -29.44 25.72
CA VAL A 361 -30.73 -29.29 26.69
C VAL A 361 -30.77 -30.44 27.67
N ALA A 362 -31.19 -30.16 28.90
CA ALA A 362 -31.30 -31.17 29.96
C ALA A 362 -32.67 -31.84 30.02
N ILE A 363 -33.72 -31.18 29.52
CA ILE A 363 -35.13 -31.60 29.53
C ILE A 363 -35.74 -31.19 28.18
N GLY A 364 -36.47 -32.11 27.55
CA GLY A 364 -37.10 -31.94 26.24
C GLY A 364 -36.19 -32.28 25.05
N ASP A 365 -36.71 -32.04 23.84
CA ASP A 365 -36.00 -32.33 22.59
C ASP A 365 -34.83 -31.38 22.34
N GLY A 366 -33.77 -31.90 21.71
CA GLY A 366 -32.66 -31.11 21.19
C GLY A 366 -33.13 -30.15 20.10
N ALA A 367 -32.63 -28.91 20.13
CA ALA A 367 -32.98 -27.92 19.12
C ALA A 367 -32.34 -28.22 17.75
N PRO A 368 -32.97 -27.82 16.62
CA PRO A 368 -32.38 -27.96 15.29
C PRO A 368 -31.06 -27.20 15.14
N GLY A 369 -30.12 -27.81 14.44
CA GLY A 369 -28.86 -27.20 14.03
C GLY A 369 -29.09 -26.10 13.01
N GLY A 370 -28.28 -25.04 13.09
CA GLY A 370 -28.31 -23.95 12.13
C GLY A 370 -28.06 -24.39 10.70
N THR A 371 -28.86 -23.86 9.76
CA THR A 371 -28.68 -24.05 8.32
C THR A 371 -27.58 -23.13 7.78
N GLY A 372 -26.85 -23.58 6.77
CA GLY A 372 -25.87 -22.76 6.07
C GLY A 372 -26.54 -21.88 5.01
N GLY A 373 -26.08 -20.64 4.88
CA GLY A 373 -26.57 -19.69 3.90
C GLY A 373 -26.13 -20.02 2.48
N ALA A 374 -26.87 -19.53 1.47
CA ALA A 374 -26.47 -19.67 0.08
C ALA A 374 -25.20 -18.85 -0.22
N GLY A 375 -24.33 -19.35 -1.10
CA GLY A 375 -23.25 -18.55 -1.66
C GLY A 375 -23.77 -17.54 -2.68
N GLY A 376 -23.13 -16.38 -2.75
CA GLY A 376 -23.47 -15.33 -3.71
C GLY A 376 -23.04 -15.70 -5.13
N ASN A 377 -23.67 -15.09 -6.13
CA ASN A 377 -23.32 -15.30 -7.53
C ASN A 377 -22.02 -14.59 -7.89
N GLY A 378 -21.28 -15.13 -8.83
CA GLY A 378 -20.15 -14.44 -9.44
C GLY A 378 -20.60 -13.29 -10.33
N GLY A 379 -19.87 -12.18 -10.29
CA GLY A 379 -20.15 -11.01 -11.13
C GLY A 379 -19.85 -11.26 -12.61
N PRO A 380 -20.49 -10.53 -13.53
CA PRO A 380 -20.19 -10.66 -14.95
C PRO A 380 -18.78 -10.12 -15.27
N GLY A 381 -18.13 -10.72 -16.26
CA GLY A 381 -16.86 -10.22 -16.78
C GLY A 381 -17.01 -8.93 -17.59
N GLY A 382 -15.92 -8.16 -17.68
CA GLY A 382 -15.84 -6.92 -18.44
C GLY A 382 -16.27 -7.08 -19.89
N ALA A 383 -17.36 -6.40 -20.25
CA ALA A 383 -18.16 -6.65 -21.45
C ALA A 383 -17.51 -6.28 -22.79
N SER A 384 -16.27 -5.78 -22.80
CA SER A 384 -15.47 -5.60 -24.03
C SER A 384 -14.01 -5.38 -23.67
N GLY A 385 -13.12 -6.17 -24.27
CA GLY A 385 -11.73 -5.75 -24.43
C GLY A 385 -11.63 -4.52 -25.34
N GLY A 386 -10.54 -3.78 -25.20
CA GLY A 386 -10.29 -2.58 -25.99
C GLY A 386 -10.00 -2.93 -27.45
N ALA A 387 -10.51 -2.12 -28.38
CA ALA A 387 -10.08 -2.20 -29.77
C ALA A 387 -8.60 -1.84 -29.93
N ALA A 388 -7.92 -2.50 -30.88
CA ALA A 388 -6.56 -2.15 -31.28
C ALA A 388 -6.48 -0.77 -31.93
N GLY A 389 -5.35 -0.10 -31.73
CA GLY A 389 -4.98 1.07 -32.51
C GLY A 389 -4.54 0.70 -33.93
N ALA A 390 -4.68 1.64 -34.85
CA ALA A 390 -4.22 1.50 -36.23
C ALA A 390 -2.76 1.97 -36.38
N GLY A 391 -1.97 1.30 -37.22
CA GLY A 391 -0.62 1.74 -37.59
C GLY A 391 -0.27 1.26 -38.99
N ARG A 392 0.70 1.90 -39.66
CA ARG A 392 1.15 1.46 -40.99
C ARG A 392 2.66 1.63 -41.21
N TYR A 393 3.19 0.79 -42.08
CA TYR A 393 4.45 1.04 -42.79
C TYR A 393 4.16 1.52 -44.21
N LEU A 394 4.82 2.60 -44.61
CA LEU A 394 4.74 3.25 -45.92
C LEU A 394 3.30 3.55 -46.38
N PHE A 395 2.40 3.95 -45.47
CA PHE A 395 0.98 4.29 -45.71
C PHE A 395 0.04 3.15 -46.09
N PHE A 396 0.52 1.97 -46.48
CA PHE A 396 -0.36 0.89 -46.98
C PHE A 396 -0.15 -0.48 -46.33
N ILE A 397 0.98 -0.73 -45.69
CA ILE A 397 1.21 -2.00 -44.96
C ILE A 397 0.61 -1.86 -43.57
N ALA A 398 -0.46 -2.57 -43.26
CA ALA A 398 -1.09 -2.52 -41.94
C ALA A 398 -0.15 -3.08 -40.87
N ALA A 399 -0.05 -2.35 -39.75
CA ALA A 399 0.71 -2.71 -38.56
C ALA A 399 -0.13 -2.36 -37.32
N ASN A 400 -1.39 -2.81 -37.31
CA ASN A 400 -2.32 -2.56 -36.21
C ASN A 400 -1.90 -3.31 -34.95
N GLY A 401 -2.32 -2.82 -33.79
CA GLY A 401 -2.18 -3.56 -32.53
C GLY A 401 -3.12 -4.77 -32.47
N THR A 402 -3.11 -5.47 -31.34
CA THR A 402 -4.06 -6.55 -31.06
C THR A 402 -5.26 -6.06 -30.26
N ASN A 403 -6.46 -6.59 -30.55
CA ASN A 403 -7.63 -6.31 -29.71
C ASN A 403 -7.45 -6.95 -28.33
N GLY A 404 -7.96 -6.29 -27.30
CA GLY A 404 -8.16 -6.91 -25.99
C GLY A 404 -9.23 -8.00 -26.05
N ILE A 405 -9.04 -9.04 -25.26
CA ILE A 405 -10.05 -10.04 -24.94
C ILE A 405 -10.98 -9.51 -23.84
N SER A 406 -12.17 -10.08 -23.77
CA SER A 406 -13.17 -9.74 -22.78
C SER A 406 -12.89 -10.43 -21.44
N GLY A 407 -13.38 -9.84 -20.35
CA GLY A 407 -13.13 -10.35 -19.01
C GLY A 407 -13.87 -11.66 -18.74
N ALA A 408 -13.27 -12.57 -17.98
CA ALA A 408 -13.96 -13.76 -17.51
C ALA A 408 -15.03 -13.41 -16.45
N GLY A 409 -16.08 -14.22 -16.36
CA GLY A 409 -17.05 -14.14 -15.27
C GLY A 409 -16.40 -14.51 -13.93
N GLY A 410 -16.92 -13.92 -12.86
CA GLY A 410 -16.53 -14.25 -11.49
C GLY A 410 -17.05 -15.63 -11.08
N ASN A 411 -16.37 -16.28 -10.15
CA ASN A 411 -16.84 -17.56 -9.62
C ASN A 411 -17.98 -17.35 -8.63
N GLY A 412 -18.94 -18.27 -8.58
CA GLY A 412 -19.95 -18.29 -7.52
C GLY A 412 -19.33 -18.63 -6.17
N GLY A 413 -19.87 -18.04 -5.11
CA GLY A 413 -19.47 -18.30 -3.74
C GLY A 413 -19.94 -19.67 -3.26
N ASN A 414 -19.19 -20.27 -2.34
CA ASN A 414 -19.58 -21.56 -1.76
C ASN A 414 -20.75 -21.39 -0.79
N GLY A 415 -21.62 -22.39 -0.71
CA GLY A 415 -22.66 -22.47 0.30
C GLY A 415 -22.09 -22.66 1.70
N GLY A 416 -22.79 -22.12 2.70
CA GLY A 416 -22.43 -22.22 4.11
C GLY A 416 -22.63 -23.63 4.67
N VAL A 417 -21.86 -23.99 5.69
CA VAL A 417 -21.94 -25.31 6.33
C VAL A 417 -23.10 -25.35 7.33
N GLY A 418 -23.96 -26.37 7.23
CA GLY A 418 -24.97 -26.68 8.24
C GLY A 418 -24.36 -27.24 9.52
N LYS A 419 -24.92 -26.90 10.68
CA LYS A 419 -24.41 -27.34 11.99
C LYS A 419 -25.20 -28.47 12.59
N TRP A 420 -24.60 -29.10 13.60
CA TRP A 420 -25.18 -30.25 14.24
C TRP A 420 -26.46 -29.87 15.00
N GLY A 421 -27.39 -30.81 15.05
CA GLY A 421 -28.55 -30.72 15.93
C GLY A 421 -28.13 -30.79 17.40
N GLY A 422 -28.83 -30.04 18.24
CA GLY A 422 -28.58 -29.99 19.67
C GLY A 422 -28.76 -31.35 20.33
N TYR A 423 -27.93 -31.63 21.33
CA TYR A 423 -28.04 -32.86 22.11
C TYR A 423 -29.01 -32.66 23.26
N THR A 424 -29.78 -33.70 23.59
CA THR A 424 -30.59 -33.73 24.81
C THR A 424 -30.04 -34.78 25.77
N THR A 425 -30.14 -34.55 27.08
CA THR A 425 -29.91 -35.61 28.09
C THR A 425 -31.21 -36.16 28.67
N ASP A 426 -32.35 -35.69 28.16
CA ASP A 426 -33.66 -36.21 28.52
C ASP A 426 -33.84 -37.61 27.90
N PRO A 427 -34.07 -38.68 28.71
CA PRO A 427 -34.32 -40.01 28.18
C PRO A 427 -35.54 -40.10 27.25
N ASP A 428 -36.51 -39.19 27.43
CA ASP A 428 -37.74 -39.12 26.64
C ASP A 428 -37.67 -38.05 25.52
N GLY A 429 -36.58 -37.26 25.48
CA GLY A 429 -36.37 -36.21 24.48
C GLY A 429 -35.57 -36.72 23.29
N ASN A 430 -35.92 -36.26 22.09
CA ASN A 430 -35.26 -36.63 20.84
C ASN A 430 -34.08 -35.71 20.52
N GLY A 431 -33.08 -36.24 19.82
CA GLY A 431 -31.96 -35.45 19.31
C GLY A 431 -32.41 -34.43 18.25
N GLY A 432 -31.80 -33.24 18.25
CA GLY A 432 -32.16 -32.19 17.29
C GLY A 432 -31.81 -32.54 15.85
N LEU A 433 -32.53 -31.98 14.88
CA LEU A 433 -32.21 -32.16 13.46
C LEU A 433 -30.87 -31.50 13.11
N GLY A 434 -30.08 -32.13 12.24
CA GLY A 434 -28.91 -31.51 11.64
C GLY A 434 -29.31 -30.40 10.66
N GLY A 435 -28.58 -29.29 10.69
CA GLY A 435 -28.82 -28.15 9.80
C GLY A 435 -28.47 -28.47 8.35
N TYR A 436 -29.25 -27.94 7.41
CA TYR A 436 -29.00 -28.07 5.98
C TYR A 436 -27.74 -27.31 5.56
N GLY A 437 -27.01 -27.84 4.59
CA GLY A 437 -25.95 -27.11 3.92
C GLY A 437 -26.49 -26.11 2.90
N GLY A 438 -25.84 -24.96 2.76
CA GLY A 438 -26.24 -23.91 1.83
C GLY A 438 -25.97 -24.27 0.37
N ARG A 439 -26.75 -23.73 -0.56
CA ARG A 439 -26.49 -23.89 -2.00
C ARG A 439 -25.28 -23.04 -2.43
N GLY A 440 -24.46 -23.55 -3.36
CA GLY A 440 -23.41 -22.77 -4.01
C GLY A 440 -23.97 -21.74 -4.99
N GLY A 441 -23.36 -20.56 -5.07
CA GLY A 441 -23.78 -19.49 -5.98
C GLY A 441 -23.45 -19.80 -7.44
N ASN A 442 -24.15 -19.17 -8.37
CA ASN A 442 -23.88 -19.38 -9.80
C ASN A 442 -22.60 -18.67 -10.24
N GLY A 443 -21.89 -19.22 -11.22
CA GLY A 443 -20.80 -18.54 -11.88
C GLY A 443 -21.30 -17.36 -12.74
N GLY A 444 -20.53 -16.28 -12.76
CA GLY A 444 -20.83 -15.09 -13.55
C GLY A 444 -20.67 -15.32 -15.05
N VAL A 445 -21.42 -14.58 -15.85
CA VAL A 445 -21.33 -14.64 -17.31
C VAL A 445 -20.00 -14.02 -17.77
N GLY A 446 -19.34 -14.63 -18.75
CA GLY A 446 -18.16 -14.07 -19.41
C GLY A 446 -18.50 -12.81 -20.22
N GLY A 447 -17.58 -11.84 -20.26
CA GLY A 447 -17.79 -10.59 -20.97
C GLY A 447 -18.02 -10.78 -22.47
N ALA A 448 -18.89 -9.96 -23.06
CA ALA A 448 -19.11 -9.92 -24.52
C ALA A 448 -17.87 -9.35 -25.26
N GLY A 449 -17.65 -9.68 -26.53
CA GLY A 449 -16.55 -9.11 -27.34
C GLY A 449 -15.87 -10.12 -28.27
N ALA A 450 -14.91 -9.68 -29.09
CA ALA A 450 -14.41 -10.42 -30.27
C ALA A 450 -13.84 -11.83 -30.01
N ALA A 451 -13.36 -12.11 -28.80
CA ALA A 451 -12.91 -13.45 -28.37
C ALA A 451 -13.80 -14.08 -27.26
N GLY A 452 -14.75 -13.31 -26.70
CA GLY A 452 -15.60 -13.71 -25.57
C GLY A 452 -14.83 -13.99 -24.27
N GLY A 453 -15.40 -13.61 -23.12
CA GLY A 453 -14.87 -14.02 -21.82
C GLY A 453 -15.32 -15.43 -21.44
N ARG A 454 -14.51 -16.18 -20.70
CA ARG A 454 -14.97 -17.46 -20.13
C ARG A 454 -16.02 -17.22 -19.04
N GLY A 455 -17.04 -18.07 -18.95
CA GLY A 455 -17.98 -18.09 -17.83
C GLY A 455 -17.31 -18.53 -16.52
N GLY A 456 -17.71 -17.93 -15.40
CA GLY A 456 -17.19 -18.29 -14.08
C GLY A 456 -17.66 -19.66 -13.61
N THR A 457 -16.93 -20.30 -12.71
CA THR A 457 -17.36 -21.59 -12.15
C THR A 457 -18.48 -21.40 -11.12
N GLY A 458 -19.43 -22.32 -11.05
CA GLY A 458 -20.40 -22.36 -9.96
C GLY A 458 -19.73 -22.72 -8.62
N GLY A 459 -20.24 -22.14 -7.54
CA GLY A 459 -19.77 -22.40 -6.18
C GLY A 459 -20.16 -23.79 -5.69
N THR A 460 -19.39 -24.36 -4.78
CA THR A 460 -19.74 -25.67 -4.19
C THR A 460 -20.89 -25.51 -3.19
N GLY A 461 -21.73 -26.53 -3.05
CA GLY A 461 -22.67 -26.61 -1.94
C GLY A 461 -21.95 -26.68 -0.59
N GLY A 462 -22.66 -26.33 0.48
CA GLY A 462 -22.21 -26.48 1.85
C GLY A 462 -22.55 -27.86 2.41
N PRO A 463 -21.71 -28.49 3.24
CA PRO A 463 -22.05 -29.75 3.89
C PRO A 463 -23.23 -29.63 4.87
N GLY A 464 -24.00 -30.71 5.01
CA GLY A 464 -25.06 -30.82 6.01
C GLY A 464 -24.53 -31.17 7.40
N GLY A 465 -25.24 -30.74 8.44
CA GLY A 465 -24.91 -30.97 9.84
C GLY A 465 -25.40 -32.33 10.34
N GLN A 466 -24.71 -32.91 11.33
CA GLN A 466 -25.11 -34.18 11.94
C GLN A 466 -26.36 -34.01 12.81
N GLY A 467 -27.17 -35.07 12.92
CA GLY A 467 -28.27 -35.10 13.89
C GLY A 467 -27.81 -35.20 15.34
N GLY A 468 -28.63 -34.72 16.25
CA GLY A 468 -28.40 -34.71 17.69
C GLY A 468 -28.57 -36.09 18.34
N ALA A 469 -28.01 -36.27 19.53
CA ALA A 469 -28.04 -37.54 20.26
C ALA A 469 -29.16 -37.63 21.32
N ASN A 470 -29.50 -38.87 21.69
CA ASN A 470 -30.47 -39.35 22.69
C ASN A 470 -31.95 -39.32 22.26
N GLY A 471 -32.81 -40.06 22.98
CA GLY A 471 -34.18 -40.40 22.56
C GLY A 471 -34.20 -41.13 21.22
N ASP A 472 -35.06 -40.70 20.29
CA ASP A 472 -34.85 -40.93 18.86
C ASP A 472 -33.77 -39.96 18.37
N GLY A 473 -32.66 -40.48 17.86
CA GLY A 473 -31.55 -39.67 17.37
C GLY A 473 -32.02 -38.77 16.23
N GLY A 474 -31.52 -37.54 16.17
CA GLY A 474 -31.97 -36.57 15.16
C GLY A 474 -31.55 -36.97 13.75
N ASP A 475 -32.35 -36.61 12.74
CA ASP A 475 -31.94 -36.81 11.35
C ASP A 475 -30.77 -35.88 10.96
N GLY A 476 -29.87 -36.35 10.10
CA GLY A 476 -28.80 -35.54 9.53
C GLY A 476 -29.32 -34.56 8.48
N GLY A 477 -28.73 -33.37 8.43
CA GLY A 477 -29.08 -32.33 7.46
C GLY A 477 -28.64 -32.70 6.04
N ALA A 478 -29.42 -32.31 5.04
CA ALA A 478 -29.03 -32.52 3.64
C ALA A 478 -27.81 -31.65 3.27
N GLY A 479 -26.99 -32.16 2.35
CA GLY A 479 -25.92 -31.38 1.73
C GLY A 479 -26.49 -30.37 0.73
N GLY A 480 -25.83 -29.23 0.59
CA GLY A 480 -26.23 -28.19 -0.37
C GLY A 480 -25.90 -28.56 -1.81
N ASP A 481 -26.73 -28.07 -2.74
CA ASP A 481 -26.48 -28.20 -4.17
C ASP A 481 -25.31 -27.31 -4.62
N GLY A 482 -24.59 -27.74 -5.66
CA GLY A 482 -23.62 -26.91 -6.37
C GLY A 482 -24.29 -25.86 -7.26
N GLY A 483 -23.66 -24.71 -7.40
CA GLY A 483 -24.12 -23.64 -8.28
C GLY A 483 -23.91 -23.94 -9.75
N THR A 484 -24.70 -23.33 -10.64
CA THR A 484 -24.50 -23.50 -12.08
C THR A 484 -23.26 -22.74 -12.58
N GLY A 485 -22.60 -23.26 -13.61
CA GLY A 485 -21.51 -22.56 -14.28
C GLY A 485 -22.02 -21.40 -15.13
N GLY A 486 -21.26 -20.31 -15.17
CA GLY A 486 -21.59 -19.12 -15.94
C GLY A 486 -21.52 -19.36 -17.44
N GLN A 487 -22.32 -18.63 -18.22
CA GLN A 487 -22.27 -18.70 -19.68
C GLN A 487 -20.97 -18.07 -20.22
N GLY A 488 -20.45 -18.61 -21.31
CA GLY A 488 -19.37 -18.01 -22.08
C GLY A 488 -19.80 -16.77 -22.87
N GLY A 489 -18.89 -15.83 -23.04
CA GLY A 489 -19.12 -14.57 -23.75
C GLY A 489 -19.25 -14.75 -25.27
N THR A 490 -19.97 -13.84 -25.92
CA THR A 490 -20.45 -13.93 -27.31
C THR A 490 -19.40 -13.95 -28.45
N GLY A 491 -18.09 -14.01 -28.16
CA GLY A 491 -17.05 -14.15 -29.19
C GLY A 491 -16.21 -15.43 -29.11
N GLY A 492 -16.74 -16.45 -28.45
CA GLY A 492 -16.15 -17.80 -28.41
C GLY A 492 -15.66 -18.20 -27.02
N GLY A 493 -16.09 -17.50 -25.97
CA GLY A 493 -15.69 -17.82 -24.61
C GLY A 493 -16.29 -19.15 -24.15
N ASP A 494 -15.51 -19.96 -23.44
CA ASP A 494 -16.03 -21.23 -22.90
C ASP A 494 -17.04 -20.99 -21.76
N GLY A 495 -17.96 -21.93 -21.59
CA GLY A 495 -18.81 -22.01 -20.41
C GLY A 495 -18.00 -22.32 -19.14
N GLY A 496 -18.51 -21.83 -18.01
CA GLY A 496 -17.98 -22.15 -16.69
C GLY A 496 -18.40 -23.54 -16.23
N ASN A 497 -17.58 -24.19 -15.39
CA ASN A 497 -17.95 -25.48 -14.84
C ASN A 497 -19.01 -25.31 -13.74
N GLY A 498 -19.90 -26.29 -13.61
CA GLY A 498 -20.84 -26.37 -12.50
C GLY A 498 -20.14 -26.69 -11.18
N GLY A 499 -20.69 -26.19 -10.08
CA GLY A 499 -20.21 -26.41 -8.73
C GLY A 499 -20.56 -27.82 -8.23
N TRP A 500 -19.78 -28.32 -7.28
CA TRP A 500 -20.02 -29.65 -6.71
C TRP A 500 -21.12 -29.60 -5.65
N GLY A 501 -21.97 -30.63 -5.62
CA GLY A 501 -22.88 -30.89 -4.52
C GLY A 501 -22.12 -31.37 -3.28
N ALA A 502 -22.63 -31.05 -2.10
CA ALA A 502 -21.94 -31.35 -0.85
C ALA A 502 -22.45 -32.61 -0.16
N ALA A 503 -21.59 -33.20 0.67
CA ALA A 503 -21.96 -34.33 1.51
C ALA A 503 -23.00 -33.92 2.56
N ALA A 504 -23.91 -34.84 2.86
CA ALA A 504 -24.90 -34.65 3.90
C ALA A 504 -24.38 -35.03 5.29
N GLY A 505 -25.09 -34.57 6.31
CA GLY A 505 -24.84 -34.95 7.69
C GLY A 505 -25.30 -36.36 8.01
N ALA A 506 -24.58 -37.03 8.91
CA ALA A 506 -25.00 -38.31 9.46
C ALA A 506 -26.18 -38.13 10.44
N GLY A 507 -27.01 -39.15 10.58
CA GLY A 507 -28.03 -39.22 11.62
C GLY A 507 -27.41 -39.34 13.01
N GLY A 508 -28.11 -38.81 14.00
CA GLY A 508 -27.72 -38.81 15.40
C GLY A 508 -27.98 -40.15 16.07
N THR A 509 -27.32 -40.37 17.21
CA THR A 509 -27.38 -41.64 17.94
C THR A 509 -28.57 -41.66 18.91
N GLY A 510 -29.34 -42.75 18.97
CA GLY A 510 -30.50 -42.86 19.85
C GLY A 510 -31.05 -44.30 19.98
N PHE A 511 -32.18 -44.48 20.64
CA PHE A 511 -32.94 -45.75 20.68
C PHE A 511 -33.42 -46.14 19.29
N THR A 512 -34.01 -45.20 18.56
CA THR A 512 -34.01 -45.26 17.10
C THR A 512 -32.96 -44.29 16.59
N GLY A 513 -31.98 -44.77 15.83
CA GLY A 513 -30.95 -43.90 15.25
C GLY A 513 -31.57 -43.01 14.18
N GLY A 514 -31.16 -41.74 14.12
CA GLY A 514 -31.66 -40.81 13.11
C GLY A 514 -31.26 -41.20 11.71
N LYS A 515 -32.02 -40.78 10.70
CA LYS A 515 -31.66 -41.01 9.29
C LYS A 515 -30.50 -40.12 8.88
N GLY A 516 -29.66 -40.60 7.96
CA GLY A 516 -28.69 -39.74 7.30
C GLY A 516 -29.36 -38.78 6.32
N GLY A 517 -28.80 -37.59 6.16
CA GLY A 517 -29.30 -36.60 5.19
C GLY A 517 -29.02 -37.01 3.75
N ASN A 518 -29.75 -36.44 2.79
CA ASN A 518 -29.46 -36.63 1.36
C ASN A 518 -28.30 -35.74 0.90
N GLY A 519 -27.42 -36.29 0.09
CA GLY A 519 -26.31 -35.53 -0.50
C GLY A 519 -26.80 -34.52 -1.55
N GLY A 520 -26.09 -33.40 -1.68
CA GLY A 520 -26.44 -32.34 -2.62
C GLY A 520 -26.17 -32.73 -4.08
N SER A 521 -26.95 -32.16 -5.00
CA SER A 521 -26.74 -32.33 -6.43
C SER A 521 -25.61 -31.43 -6.95
N GLY A 522 -24.89 -31.86 -7.97
CA GLY A 522 -23.92 -31.03 -8.70
C GLY A 522 -24.63 -30.03 -9.60
N GLY A 523 -24.08 -28.83 -9.73
CA GLY A 523 -24.62 -27.80 -10.61
C GLY A 523 -24.32 -28.09 -12.08
N ASP A 524 -25.18 -27.63 -12.98
CA ASP A 524 -24.96 -27.74 -14.42
C ASP A 524 -23.80 -26.85 -14.89
N GLY A 525 -23.08 -27.30 -15.93
CA GLY A 525 -22.08 -26.50 -16.61
C GLY A 525 -22.71 -25.41 -17.48
N GLY A 526 -22.03 -24.27 -17.58
CA GLY A 526 -22.45 -23.14 -18.39
C GLY A 526 -22.33 -23.41 -19.88
N GLN A 527 -23.19 -22.77 -20.68
CA GLN A 527 -23.13 -22.87 -22.14
C GLN A 527 -21.92 -22.13 -22.70
N GLY A 528 -21.33 -22.64 -23.78
CA GLY A 528 -20.28 -21.98 -24.53
C GLY A 528 -20.79 -20.78 -25.34
N GLY A 529 -19.92 -19.80 -25.54
CA GLY A 529 -20.20 -18.57 -26.26
C GLY A 529 -20.20 -18.73 -27.78
N GLN A 530 -20.91 -17.85 -28.48
CA GLN A 530 -20.95 -17.80 -29.94
C GLN A 530 -19.53 -17.63 -30.52
N GLY A 531 -19.10 -18.47 -31.45
CA GLY A 531 -17.70 -18.54 -31.92
C GLY A 531 -17.04 -19.91 -31.75
N SER A 532 -17.82 -20.96 -31.45
CA SER A 532 -17.36 -22.32 -31.11
C SER A 532 -16.74 -22.47 -29.71
N GLY A 533 -17.11 -21.64 -28.72
CA GLY A 533 -16.67 -21.85 -27.34
C GLY A 533 -17.22 -23.16 -26.78
N ASP A 534 -16.42 -23.87 -25.97
CA ASP A 534 -16.84 -25.14 -25.39
C ASP A 534 -17.85 -24.91 -24.25
N GLY A 535 -18.75 -25.87 -24.03
CA GLY A 535 -19.59 -25.86 -22.83
C GLY A 535 -18.78 -26.29 -21.60
N GLY A 536 -19.11 -25.72 -20.44
CA GLY A 536 -18.49 -26.11 -19.18
C GLY A 536 -18.92 -27.51 -18.72
N SER A 537 -18.09 -28.19 -17.94
CA SER A 537 -18.47 -29.49 -17.37
C SER A 537 -19.49 -29.32 -16.23
N GLY A 538 -20.42 -30.26 -16.09
CA GLY A 538 -21.27 -30.35 -14.91
C GLY A 538 -20.48 -30.69 -13.64
N GLY A 539 -21.02 -30.30 -12.48
CA GLY A 539 -20.42 -30.56 -11.17
C GLY A 539 -20.63 -31.99 -10.67
N GLY A 540 -19.76 -32.43 -9.75
CA GLY A 540 -19.90 -33.71 -9.06
C GLY A 540 -21.04 -33.72 -8.04
N TRP A 541 -21.53 -34.92 -7.68
CA TRP A 541 -22.55 -35.11 -6.66
C TRP A 541 -21.97 -35.23 -5.24
N GLY A 542 -22.78 -34.90 -4.24
CA GLY A 542 -22.47 -35.08 -2.83
C GLY A 542 -22.99 -36.41 -2.28
N SER A 543 -22.23 -37.05 -1.40
CA SER A 543 -22.64 -38.33 -0.77
C SER A 543 -23.75 -38.15 0.26
N GLY A 544 -24.66 -39.13 0.32
CA GLY A 544 -25.63 -39.24 1.39
C GLY A 544 -24.97 -39.50 2.75
N GLY A 545 -25.63 -39.06 3.81
CA GLY A 545 -25.17 -39.22 5.19
C GLY A 545 -25.37 -40.65 5.68
N TRP A 546 -24.54 -41.09 6.61
CA TRP A 546 -24.75 -42.36 7.29
C TRP A 546 -25.95 -42.28 8.23
N GLY A 547 -26.68 -43.38 8.41
CA GLY A 547 -27.68 -43.47 9.45
C GLY A 547 -27.03 -43.48 10.84
N GLY A 548 -27.75 -42.97 11.83
CA GLY A 548 -27.31 -42.90 13.21
C GLY A 548 -27.22 -44.28 13.86
N SER A 549 -26.24 -44.46 14.75
CA SER A 549 -26.08 -45.72 15.49
C SER A 549 -27.10 -45.85 16.61
N ALA A 550 -27.60 -47.07 16.81
CA ALA A 550 -28.54 -47.39 17.87
C ALA A 550 -27.86 -47.61 19.23
N TRP A 551 -28.58 -47.27 20.30
CA TRP A 551 -28.29 -47.74 21.65
C TRP A 551 -28.57 -49.26 21.80
N PRO A 552 -28.00 -49.94 22.81
CA PRO A 552 -28.25 -51.36 23.04
C PRO A 552 -29.75 -51.69 23.15
N GLY A 553 -30.26 -52.52 22.24
CA GLY A 553 -31.69 -52.88 22.15
C GLY A 553 -32.52 -52.01 21.19
N GLY A 554 -31.91 -51.01 20.56
CA GLY A 554 -32.54 -50.11 19.57
C GLY A 554 -32.29 -50.48 18.10
N THR A 555 -32.88 -49.71 17.17
CA THR A 555 -32.71 -49.87 15.71
C THR A 555 -31.91 -48.74 15.11
N GLY A 556 -30.87 -49.06 14.32
CA GLY A 556 -30.05 -48.03 13.66
C GLY A 556 -30.83 -47.27 12.58
N GLY A 557 -30.42 -46.03 12.33
CA GLY A 557 -31.02 -45.21 11.28
C GLY A 557 -30.63 -45.68 9.88
N SER A 558 -31.47 -45.37 8.89
CA SER A 558 -31.13 -45.59 7.48
C SER A 558 -30.16 -44.52 6.99
N GLY A 559 -29.23 -44.88 6.09
CA GLY A 559 -28.43 -43.90 5.37
C GLY A 559 -29.28 -43.05 4.42
N GLY A 560 -28.79 -41.84 4.13
CA GLY A 560 -29.35 -40.96 3.12
C GLY A 560 -28.88 -41.33 1.71
N THR A 561 -29.57 -40.75 0.71
CA THR A 561 -29.25 -41.01 -0.69
C THR A 561 -28.16 -40.07 -1.21
N ASN A 562 -27.38 -40.54 -2.20
CA ASN A 562 -26.41 -39.69 -2.90
C ASN A 562 -27.13 -38.70 -3.84
N GLY A 563 -26.53 -37.54 -4.05
CA GLY A 563 -26.99 -36.59 -5.06
C GLY A 563 -26.71 -37.05 -6.49
N SER A 564 -27.14 -36.26 -7.47
CA SER A 564 -26.86 -36.46 -8.89
C SER A 564 -25.77 -35.51 -9.40
N SER A 565 -24.97 -35.94 -10.38
CA SER A 565 -24.05 -35.04 -11.10
C SER A 565 -24.84 -34.01 -11.90
N GLY A 566 -24.25 -32.83 -12.12
CA GLY A 566 -24.76 -31.83 -13.04
C GLY A 566 -24.51 -32.22 -14.50
N ASN A 567 -25.26 -31.60 -15.41
CA ASN A 567 -25.12 -31.80 -16.85
C ASN A 567 -24.01 -30.91 -17.42
N ASN A 568 -23.37 -31.34 -18.51
CA ASN A 568 -22.43 -30.49 -19.25
C ASN A 568 -23.18 -29.41 -20.04
N GLY A 569 -22.59 -28.23 -20.14
CA GLY A 569 -23.07 -27.16 -20.99
C GLY A 569 -22.96 -27.49 -22.48
N ALA A 570 -23.84 -26.90 -23.28
CA ALA A 570 -23.76 -27.03 -24.74
C ALA A 570 -22.64 -26.14 -25.31
N PRO A 571 -21.87 -26.60 -26.31
CA PRO A 571 -20.96 -25.75 -27.06
C PRO A 571 -21.69 -24.62 -27.81
N GLY A 572 -21.00 -23.51 -28.04
CA GLY A 572 -21.53 -22.39 -28.80
C GLY A 572 -21.51 -22.62 -30.32
N PRO A 573 -22.36 -21.92 -31.08
CA PRO A 573 -22.40 -22.04 -32.54
C PRO A 573 -21.10 -21.51 -33.18
N ALA A 574 -20.64 -22.14 -34.27
CA ALA A 574 -19.37 -21.81 -34.90
C ALA A 574 -19.36 -20.47 -35.65
N ALA A 575 -18.24 -19.73 -35.59
CA ALA A 575 -17.99 -18.55 -36.41
C ALA A 575 -17.12 -18.90 -37.63
N THR A 576 -17.41 -18.29 -38.79
CA THR A 576 -16.65 -18.48 -40.03
C THR A 576 -15.27 -17.80 -39.96
N ALA A 577 -14.20 -18.59 -40.11
CA ALA A 577 -12.81 -18.17 -39.89
C ALA A 577 -12.19 -17.40 -41.08
N ALA A 578 -11.39 -16.37 -40.76
CA ALA A 578 -10.40 -15.76 -41.67
C ALA A 578 -8.99 -15.99 -41.10
N ALA A 579 -8.09 -16.47 -41.96
CA ALA A 579 -6.75 -16.97 -41.62
C ALA A 579 -5.73 -15.85 -41.32
N VAL A 580 -4.76 -16.15 -40.44
CA VAL A 580 -3.52 -15.37 -40.23
C VAL A 580 -2.33 -16.30 -40.45
N SER A 581 -1.30 -15.84 -41.18
CA SER A 581 -0.04 -16.55 -41.40
C SER A 581 1.11 -15.93 -40.61
N ASP A 582 2.00 -16.79 -40.12
CA ASP A 582 3.22 -16.53 -39.36
C ASP A 582 4.44 -16.32 -40.28
N ASN A 583 5.49 -15.63 -39.82
CA ASN A 583 6.88 -15.85 -40.28
C ASN A 583 7.95 -15.13 -39.43
N VAL A 584 9.01 -15.90 -39.11
CA VAL A 584 10.21 -15.62 -38.30
C VAL A 584 11.40 -15.16 -39.18
N VAL A 585 12.44 -14.49 -38.63
CA VAL A 585 13.91 -14.73 -38.81
C VAL A 585 14.76 -13.71 -38.00
N GLU A 586 15.91 -14.19 -37.50
CA GLU A 586 16.83 -13.65 -36.49
C GLU A 586 18.23 -13.25 -37.10
N VAL A 587 19.11 -12.55 -36.34
CA VAL A 587 20.60 -12.76 -36.20
C VAL A 587 21.61 -11.57 -36.44
N LYS A 588 22.28 -11.15 -35.33
CA LYS A 588 23.73 -10.86 -35.00
C LYS A 588 24.50 -9.53 -35.21
N SER A 589 25.49 -9.44 -34.28
CA SER A 589 26.42 -8.46 -33.71
C SER A 589 27.72 -8.11 -34.44
N VAL A 590 28.40 -7.01 -34.04
CA VAL A 590 29.89 -6.88 -34.00
C VAL A 590 30.37 -5.91 -32.89
N ALA A 591 31.60 -6.10 -32.42
CA ALA A 591 32.17 -5.62 -31.16
C ALA A 591 33.40 -4.68 -31.29
N ALA A 592 33.57 -3.82 -30.27
CA ALA A 592 34.78 -3.50 -29.48
C ALA A 592 35.95 -2.59 -29.94
N GLN A 593 36.52 -1.94 -28.89
CA GLN A 593 37.87 -1.40 -28.60
C GLN A 593 38.16 0.11 -28.84
N ALA A 594 39.04 0.82 -28.09
CA ALA A 594 39.58 0.83 -26.71
C ALA A 594 40.77 1.86 -26.68
N ASN A 595 41.23 2.26 -25.47
CA ASN A 595 42.55 2.83 -25.07
C ASN A 595 42.82 4.36 -25.15
N SER A 596 43.59 5.04 -24.26
CA SER A 596 44.16 4.80 -22.90
C SER A 596 45.07 5.99 -22.44
N THR A 597 45.14 6.29 -21.12
CA THR A 597 46.31 6.75 -20.27
C THR A 597 47.10 8.06 -20.57
N ALA A 598 47.82 8.77 -19.68
CA ALA A 598 47.93 8.98 -18.22
C ALA A 598 49.09 9.99 -17.94
N ALA A 599 48.98 10.74 -16.82
CA ALA A 599 50.04 11.20 -15.89
C ALA A 599 50.97 12.44 -16.12
N ALA A 600 50.91 13.31 -15.08
CA ALA A 600 51.99 13.96 -14.29
C ALA A 600 52.57 15.37 -14.63
N THR A 601 52.46 16.24 -13.62
CA THR A 601 53.10 17.55 -13.30
C THR A 601 54.58 17.36 -12.83
N PRO A 602 55.45 18.36 -12.49
CA PRO A 602 55.18 19.69 -11.86
C PRO A 602 56.18 20.85 -12.14
N ALA A 603 55.88 22.05 -11.61
CA ALA A 603 56.74 22.87 -10.72
C ALA A 603 56.31 24.37 -10.72
N GLN A 604 56.03 24.89 -9.53
CA GLN A 604 55.70 26.30 -9.24
C GLN A 604 57.00 27.07 -8.94
N THR A 605 57.13 28.39 -9.16
CA THR A 605 56.67 29.35 -8.13
C THR A 605 56.79 30.83 -8.56
N LEU A 606 55.63 31.50 -8.57
CA LEU A 606 55.39 32.92 -8.24
C LEU A 606 54.98 32.94 -6.75
N ALA A 607 55.96 32.77 -5.86
CA ALA A 607 55.90 31.87 -4.71
C ALA A 607 54.92 32.16 -3.54
N SER A 608 54.26 33.31 -3.45
CA SER A 608 53.41 33.64 -2.26
C SER A 608 51.97 34.07 -2.56
N MET A 609 51.64 34.39 -3.82
CA MET A 609 50.24 34.53 -4.28
C MET A 609 49.71 33.22 -4.86
N TRP A 610 50.64 32.39 -5.34
CA TRP A 610 50.36 31.08 -5.88
C TRP A 610 50.10 30.04 -4.78
N SER A 611 50.54 30.24 -3.53
CA SER A 611 50.25 29.32 -2.43
C SER A 611 48.77 29.31 -2.03
N ASP A 612 48.09 30.47 -2.01
CA ASP A 612 46.65 30.55 -1.69
C ASP A 612 45.77 30.09 -2.87
N LEU A 613 46.10 30.50 -4.10
CA LEU A 613 45.40 30.02 -5.29
C LEU A 613 45.63 28.53 -5.54
N SER A 614 46.84 28.00 -5.31
CA SER A 614 47.11 26.56 -5.46
C SER A 614 46.47 25.73 -4.36
N ARG A 615 46.41 26.22 -3.12
CA ARG A 615 45.70 25.54 -2.03
C ARG A 615 44.20 25.44 -2.33
N GLN A 616 43.61 26.49 -2.91
CA GLN A 616 42.21 26.45 -3.35
C GLN A 616 41.95 25.63 -4.60
N LEU A 617 42.83 25.68 -5.60
CA LEU A 617 42.71 24.79 -6.77
C LEU A 617 42.93 23.32 -6.38
N THR A 618 43.77 23.05 -5.38
CA THR A 618 43.98 21.70 -4.81
C THR A 618 42.74 21.23 -4.06
N TYR A 619 42.09 22.10 -3.28
CA TYR A 619 40.78 21.82 -2.70
C TYR A 619 39.74 21.54 -3.80
N ILE A 620 39.57 22.45 -4.77
CA ILE A 620 38.57 22.33 -5.83
C ILE A 620 38.75 21.02 -6.62
N PHE A 621 39.95 20.70 -7.09
CA PHE A 621 40.16 19.61 -8.05
C PHE A 621 40.76 18.33 -7.47
N PHE A 622 41.32 18.35 -6.26
CA PHE A 622 42.07 17.23 -5.69
C PHE A 622 41.82 17.05 -4.18
N ASN A 623 40.66 17.48 -3.67
CA ASN A 623 40.33 17.31 -2.25
C ASN A 623 40.46 15.84 -1.82
N ARG A 624 40.87 15.65 -0.55
CA ARG A 624 40.90 14.35 0.12
C ARG A 624 40.01 14.41 1.35
N THR A 625 39.00 13.55 1.37
CA THR A 625 38.07 13.36 2.49
C THR A 625 38.84 13.12 3.80
N PRO A 626 38.43 13.70 4.93
CA PRO A 626 39.10 13.51 6.21
C PRO A 626 39.00 12.06 6.71
N THR A 627 39.90 11.65 7.60
CA THR A 627 39.90 10.30 8.20
C THR A 627 39.36 10.35 9.62
N LEU A 628 38.60 9.32 10.01
CA LEU A 628 38.04 9.15 11.36
C LEU A 628 38.64 7.95 12.08
N SER A 629 38.95 8.09 13.38
CA SER A 629 39.35 6.99 14.25
C SER A 629 38.69 7.11 15.64
N PRO A 630 37.38 6.85 15.75
CA PRO A 630 36.65 7.05 16.98
C PRO A 630 37.22 6.22 18.15
N GLN A 631 37.20 6.78 19.35
CA GLN A 631 37.59 6.12 20.60
C GLN A 631 36.47 6.29 21.64
N TRP A 632 36.05 5.18 22.25
CA TRP A 632 35.00 5.12 23.26
C TRP A 632 35.61 5.12 24.66
N TYR A 633 34.93 5.78 25.60
CA TYR A 633 35.30 5.78 27.01
C TYR A 633 34.21 5.12 27.85
N ASN A 634 34.59 4.67 29.06
CA ASN A 634 33.67 4.05 30.01
C ASN A 634 32.52 5.01 30.40
N GLN A 635 31.34 4.43 30.62
CA GLN A 635 30.17 5.19 31.06
C GLN A 635 30.33 5.77 32.48
N SER A 636 29.69 6.90 32.74
CA SER A 636 29.56 7.49 34.08
C SER A 636 28.52 6.75 34.94
N SER A 637 28.41 7.10 36.23
CA SER A 637 27.33 6.62 37.09
C SER A 637 25.93 7.08 36.64
N ALA A 638 25.85 8.14 35.84
CA ALA A 638 24.61 8.61 35.20
C ALA A 638 24.38 7.98 33.81
N GLY A 639 25.20 7.01 33.40
CA GLY A 639 25.10 6.35 32.10
C GLY A 639 25.67 7.15 30.92
N THR A 640 26.23 8.34 31.16
CA THR A 640 26.83 9.20 30.13
C THR A 640 28.08 8.55 29.52
N ILE A 641 28.20 8.55 28.18
CA ILE A 641 29.35 7.97 27.46
C ILE A 641 30.04 9.07 26.65
N ARG A 642 31.37 9.16 26.78
CA ARG A 642 32.20 10.05 25.95
C ARG A 642 32.72 9.27 24.75
N VAL A 643 32.69 9.90 23.58
CA VAL A 643 33.32 9.41 22.34
C VAL A 643 34.16 10.52 21.73
N ASP A 644 35.43 10.24 21.46
CA ASP A 644 36.30 11.17 20.74
C ASP A 644 36.40 10.73 19.28
N ALA A 645 36.05 11.61 18.32
CA ALA A 645 36.05 11.27 16.90
C ALA A 645 37.44 11.13 16.28
N ASN A 646 38.43 11.85 16.83
CA ASN A 646 39.82 11.90 16.36
C ASN A 646 39.92 12.11 14.83
N GLY A 647 39.25 13.16 14.33
CA GLY A 647 39.26 13.51 12.92
C GLY A 647 40.63 14.06 12.48
N VAL A 648 41.15 13.54 11.37
CA VAL A 648 42.40 14.03 10.75
C VAL A 648 42.09 14.59 9.38
N SER A 649 42.46 15.86 9.16
CA SER A 649 42.37 16.50 7.85
C SER A 649 43.37 15.90 6.86
N ASN A 650 42.90 15.56 5.66
CA ASN A 650 43.75 15.07 4.57
C ASN A 650 43.99 16.11 3.46
N ASN A 651 43.54 17.35 3.65
CA ASN A 651 43.58 18.42 2.64
C ASN A 651 44.25 19.72 3.12
N GLY A 652 44.75 19.76 4.36
CA GLY A 652 45.44 20.93 4.92
C GLY A 652 44.54 22.02 5.50
N TYR A 653 43.21 21.83 5.49
CA TYR A 653 42.23 22.70 6.18
C TYR A 653 41.80 22.09 7.51
N ALA A 654 41.46 22.92 8.50
CA ALA A 654 41.01 22.45 9.81
C ALA A 654 39.69 21.67 9.68
N VAL A 655 39.54 20.61 10.48
CA VAL A 655 38.30 19.83 10.52
C VAL A 655 37.27 20.52 11.41
N THR A 656 36.01 20.52 10.97
CA THR A 656 34.84 20.86 11.78
C THR A 656 34.04 19.59 12.08
N TYR A 657 33.39 19.59 13.24
CA TYR A 657 32.69 18.44 13.79
C TYR A 657 31.19 18.72 13.90
N GLY A 658 30.39 17.71 13.54
CA GLY A 658 28.93 17.77 13.64
C GLY A 658 28.33 16.41 13.97
N VAL A 659 27.02 16.42 14.16
CA VAL A 659 26.17 15.24 14.24
C VAL A 659 25.15 15.35 13.12
N SER A 660 25.23 14.49 12.11
CA SER A 660 24.24 14.45 11.02
C SER A 660 22.98 13.68 11.42
N GLN A 661 23.07 12.80 12.41
CA GLN A 661 21.92 12.08 12.94
C GLN A 661 22.04 11.93 14.47
N GLN A 662 21.11 12.53 15.21
CA GLN A 662 21.01 12.38 16.66
C GLN A 662 20.56 10.96 17.04
N PRO A 663 20.90 10.48 18.25
CA PRO A 663 20.40 9.21 18.76
C PRO A 663 18.91 9.25 19.10
N THR A 664 18.29 8.07 19.21
CA THR A 664 16.84 7.94 19.44
C THR A 664 16.49 7.85 20.93
N HIS A 665 17.42 7.39 21.77
CA HIS A 665 17.18 7.08 23.19
C HIS A 665 18.01 7.94 24.16
N GLY A 666 18.51 9.06 23.66
CA GLY A 666 19.33 9.99 24.42
C GLY A 666 19.58 11.27 23.64
N THR A 667 20.62 12.00 24.03
CA THR A 667 21.08 13.20 23.35
C THR A 667 22.60 13.19 23.23
N VAL A 668 23.12 13.75 22.14
CA VAL A 668 24.56 13.95 21.97
C VAL A 668 24.85 15.43 21.89
N THR A 669 25.76 15.88 22.75
CA THR A 669 26.41 17.19 22.65
C THR A 669 27.86 17.00 22.21
N TRP A 670 28.43 17.99 21.53
CA TRP A 670 29.84 17.94 21.12
C TRP A 670 30.48 19.32 21.23
N ASP A 671 31.81 19.33 21.26
CA ASP A 671 32.60 20.56 21.26
C ASP A 671 33.44 20.71 19.98
N ALA A 672 34.09 21.86 19.84
CA ALA A 672 34.95 22.20 18.69
C ALA A 672 36.18 21.28 18.55
N THR A 673 36.50 20.45 19.56
CA THR A 673 37.64 19.52 19.53
C THR A 673 37.26 18.13 19.01
N GLY A 674 35.98 17.88 18.73
CA GLY A 674 35.49 16.58 18.27
C GLY A 674 35.25 15.58 19.39
N LYS A 675 35.05 16.09 20.62
CA LYS A 675 34.61 15.29 21.77
C LYS A 675 33.10 15.31 21.86
N TYR A 676 32.50 14.13 21.77
CA TYR A 676 31.06 13.89 21.84
C TYR A 676 30.70 13.32 23.21
N THR A 677 29.58 13.77 23.78
CA THR A 677 29.04 13.30 25.05
C THR A 677 27.61 12.84 24.83
N TYR A 678 27.41 11.52 24.87
CA TYR A 678 26.10 10.88 24.83
C TYR A 678 25.49 10.81 26.23
N THR A 679 24.25 11.24 26.38
CA THR A 679 23.47 11.16 27.62
C THR A 679 22.17 10.39 27.36
N PRO A 680 21.97 9.20 27.94
CA PRO A 680 20.72 8.45 27.78
C PRO A 680 19.55 9.12 28.50
N TYR A 681 18.31 8.80 28.12
CA TYR A 681 17.15 9.17 28.93
C TYR A 681 17.20 8.52 30.31
N SER A 682 16.70 9.21 31.33
CA SER A 682 16.81 8.78 32.73
C SER A 682 16.17 7.41 32.99
N THR A 683 15.09 7.08 32.29
CA THR A 683 14.40 5.77 32.36
C THR A 683 15.26 4.62 31.85
N LEU A 684 16.32 4.90 31.09
CA LEU A 684 17.19 3.90 30.45
C LEU A 684 18.54 3.73 31.16
N VAL A 685 18.82 4.53 32.19
CA VAL A 685 20.08 4.43 32.95
C VAL A 685 20.17 3.10 33.70
N THR A 686 19.09 2.70 34.39
CA THR A 686 19.05 1.47 35.19
C THR A 686 18.96 0.20 34.34
N PRO A 687 18.00 0.07 33.40
CA PRO A 687 17.95 -1.13 32.57
C PRO A 687 19.09 -1.17 31.53
N GLY A 688 19.68 -0.02 31.20
CA GLY A 688 20.65 0.10 30.11
C GLY A 688 19.97 0.26 28.76
N ILE A 689 20.71 0.57 27.71
CA ILE A 689 20.20 0.61 26.32
C ILE A 689 21.37 0.60 25.34
N THR A 690 21.16 0.03 24.14
CA THR A 690 22.04 0.27 22.99
C THR A 690 21.41 1.29 22.06
N ASP A 691 22.17 2.34 21.76
CA ASP A 691 21.75 3.49 20.96
C ASP A 691 22.80 3.83 19.91
N ARG A 692 22.45 4.63 18.91
CA ARG A 692 23.30 4.92 17.76
C ARG A 692 23.09 6.34 17.24
N PHE A 693 24.17 7.00 16.81
CA PHE A 693 24.14 8.33 16.22
C PHE A 693 25.22 8.48 15.15
N THR A 694 25.03 9.38 14.19
CA THR A 694 25.99 9.59 13.10
C THR A 694 26.71 10.91 13.30
N ILE A 695 28.04 10.81 13.37
CA ILE A 695 28.92 11.99 13.43
C ILE A 695 29.41 12.34 12.03
N THR A 696 29.59 13.63 11.79
CA THR A 696 30.16 14.18 10.55
C THR A 696 31.45 14.90 10.87
N VAL A 697 32.48 14.66 10.06
CA VAL A 697 33.71 15.44 10.08
C VAL A 697 33.93 16.03 8.69
N ASP A 698 34.13 17.33 8.67
CA ASP A 698 34.16 18.15 7.47
C ASP A 698 35.51 18.88 7.40
N ASN A 699 36.19 18.82 6.26
CA ASN A 699 37.41 19.60 6.00
C ASN A 699 37.27 20.59 4.82
N GLY A 700 36.06 20.86 4.36
CA GLY A 700 35.70 21.84 3.33
C GLY A 700 35.11 23.15 3.87
N THR A 701 34.38 23.14 4.98
CA THR A 701 33.83 24.39 5.58
C THR A 701 34.93 25.42 5.88
N ALA A 702 36.12 24.99 6.31
CA ALA A 702 37.26 25.87 6.54
C ALA A 702 37.98 26.32 5.25
N ALA A 703 37.63 25.73 4.11
CA ALA A 703 38.15 26.06 2.78
C ALA A 703 37.22 26.98 1.98
N ASP A 704 35.96 27.14 2.39
CA ASP A 704 34.95 27.95 1.71
C ASP A 704 35.31 29.44 1.66
N LEU A 705 35.30 30.00 0.45
CA LEU A 705 35.39 31.44 0.25
C LEU A 705 34.04 32.14 0.52
N PRO A 706 34.03 33.35 1.09
CA PRO A 706 32.80 34.12 1.25
C PRO A 706 32.31 34.74 -0.06
N GLY A 707 30.99 34.84 -0.22
CA GLY A 707 30.37 35.56 -1.35
C GLY A 707 30.51 34.87 -2.71
N ALA A 708 30.57 35.65 -3.79
CA ALA A 708 30.53 35.13 -5.17
C ALA A 708 31.69 34.19 -5.55
N LEU A 709 32.85 34.32 -4.90
CA LEU A 709 34.00 33.45 -5.15
C LEU A 709 33.81 32.06 -4.52
N GLY A 710 33.11 31.96 -3.38
CA GLY A 710 32.70 30.68 -2.77
C GLY A 710 31.73 29.89 -3.64
N MET A 711 30.80 30.58 -4.30
CA MET A 711 29.85 29.93 -5.20
C MET A 711 30.55 29.32 -6.43
N LEU A 712 31.54 30.04 -7.00
CA LEU A 712 32.34 29.52 -8.11
C LEU A 712 33.22 28.35 -7.67
N GLN A 713 33.87 28.46 -6.50
CA GLN A 713 34.65 27.39 -5.88
C GLN A 713 33.81 26.12 -5.69
N ASN A 714 32.61 26.25 -5.11
CA ASN A 714 31.72 25.12 -4.85
C ASN A 714 31.15 24.50 -6.13
N ALA A 715 30.84 25.29 -7.15
CA ALA A 715 30.43 24.79 -8.46
C ALA A 715 31.54 23.95 -9.13
N LEU A 716 32.79 24.44 -9.11
CA LEU A 716 33.93 23.75 -9.67
C LEU A 716 34.31 22.51 -8.85
N HIS A 717 34.23 22.59 -7.52
CA HIS A 717 34.53 21.47 -6.62
C HIS A 717 33.51 20.34 -6.77
N THR A 718 32.22 20.69 -6.84
CA THR A 718 31.14 19.73 -7.09
C THR A 718 31.32 19.01 -8.43
N LEU A 719 31.74 19.73 -9.47
CA LEU A 719 32.06 19.14 -10.77
C LEU A 719 33.27 18.20 -10.69
N ALA A 720 34.33 18.58 -9.96
CA ALA A 720 35.51 17.74 -9.76
C ALA A 720 35.22 16.44 -9.00
N VAL A 721 34.35 16.48 -7.97
CA VAL A 721 33.89 15.27 -7.27
C VAL A 721 33.10 14.35 -8.22
N ARG A 722 32.18 14.91 -9.02
CA ARG A 722 31.40 14.14 -10.02
C ARG A 722 32.28 13.51 -11.11
N LEU A 723 33.37 14.16 -11.49
CA LEU A 723 34.34 13.66 -12.47
C LEU A 723 35.39 12.71 -11.84
N GLY A 724 35.33 12.46 -10.54
CA GLY A 724 36.28 11.60 -9.82
C GLY A 724 37.68 12.20 -9.60
N LEU A 725 37.83 13.50 -9.84
CA LEU A 725 39.10 14.24 -9.67
C LEU A 725 39.35 14.58 -8.19
N ALA A 726 38.28 14.94 -7.46
CA ALA A 726 38.32 15.24 -6.03
C ALA A 726 37.47 14.24 -5.22
N LYS A 727 37.77 14.11 -3.92
CA LYS A 727 36.94 13.36 -2.97
C LYS A 727 36.00 14.31 -2.20
N PRO A 728 34.87 13.81 -1.64
CA PRO A 728 33.94 14.64 -0.85
C PRO A 728 34.59 15.31 0.37
N ASP A 729 34.08 16.47 0.77
CA ASP A 729 34.55 17.26 1.92
C ASP A 729 34.22 16.64 3.28
N THR A 730 33.22 15.77 3.30
CA THR A 730 32.67 15.19 4.53
C THR A 730 32.87 13.68 4.56
N VAL A 731 33.12 13.17 5.77
CA VAL A 731 32.97 11.75 6.11
C VAL A 731 31.96 11.62 7.23
N GLU A 732 31.08 10.63 7.09
CA GLU A 732 30.13 10.26 8.12
C GLU A 732 30.50 8.92 8.74
N ARG A 733 30.28 8.78 10.04
CA ARG A 733 30.47 7.52 10.76
C ARG A 733 29.37 7.33 11.79
N GLU A 734 28.71 6.17 11.70
CA GLU A 734 27.81 5.71 12.75
C GLU A 734 28.61 5.31 14.00
N ILE A 735 28.18 5.84 15.14
CA ILE A 735 28.69 5.55 16.47
C ILE A 735 27.62 4.78 17.22
N VAL A 736 27.94 3.55 17.62
CA VAL A 736 27.11 2.74 18.51
C VAL A 736 27.61 2.92 19.94
N VAL A 737 26.69 3.14 20.87
CA VAL A 737 26.95 3.25 22.31
C VAL A 737 26.05 2.30 23.08
N THR A 738 26.60 1.63 24.09
CA THR A 738 25.85 0.73 24.96
C THR A 738 25.99 1.19 26.40
N VAL A 739 24.87 1.60 26.99
CA VAL A 739 24.74 1.86 28.41
C VAL A 739 24.47 0.54 29.11
N ASN A 740 25.41 0.10 29.95
CA ASN A 740 25.28 -1.12 30.74
C ASN A 740 24.27 -0.90 31.86
N GLY A 741 23.35 -1.85 32.01
CA GLY A 741 22.33 -1.86 33.07
C GLY A 741 21.87 -3.28 33.38
N THR A 742 20.68 -3.43 33.95
CA THR A 742 20.13 -4.76 34.31
C THR A 742 19.74 -5.60 33.09
N GLY A 743 19.49 -4.99 31.94
CA GLY A 743 18.97 -5.66 30.74
C GLY A 743 17.54 -6.17 30.90
N TYR A 744 16.80 -5.66 31.87
CA TYR A 744 15.41 -6.03 32.14
C TYR A 744 14.48 -4.84 31.93
N TYR A 745 13.55 -4.97 30.98
CA TYR A 745 12.65 -3.91 30.53
C TYR A 745 11.20 -4.32 30.74
N GLY A 746 10.35 -3.37 31.14
CA GLY A 746 8.91 -3.61 31.35
C GLY A 746 8.55 -4.23 32.69
N ASN A 747 7.32 -4.71 32.81
CA ASN A 747 6.75 -5.19 34.08
C ASN A 747 5.80 -6.38 33.86
N ARG A 748 6.20 -7.55 34.39
CA ARG A 748 5.38 -8.78 34.32
C ARG A 748 4.11 -8.73 35.16
N ALA A 749 3.97 -7.78 36.08
CA ALA A 749 2.71 -7.56 36.79
C ALA A 749 1.57 -7.16 35.83
N ASN A 750 1.89 -6.63 34.64
CA ASN A 750 0.92 -6.30 33.59
C ASN A 750 0.17 -7.53 33.05
N LYS A 751 0.54 -8.76 33.44
CA LYS A 751 -0.22 -9.98 33.16
C LYS A 751 -1.69 -9.92 33.58
N VAL A 752 -2.05 -9.06 34.55
CA VAL A 752 -3.43 -8.86 35.00
C VAL A 752 -4.35 -8.34 33.89
N TRP A 753 -3.80 -7.69 32.88
CA TRP A 753 -4.57 -7.15 31.76
C TRP A 753 -4.90 -8.19 30.70
N TRP A 754 -4.30 -9.38 30.75
CA TRP A 754 -4.53 -10.44 29.79
C TRP A 754 -6.03 -10.78 29.65
N VAL A 755 -6.47 -10.99 28.42
CA VAL A 755 -7.80 -11.49 28.08
C VAL A 755 -7.70 -12.47 26.93
N LYS A 756 -8.48 -13.55 27.02
CA LYS A 756 -8.63 -14.54 25.96
C LYS A 756 -9.58 -13.99 24.90
N GLN A 757 -9.18 -14.05 23.62
CA GLN A 757 -10.10 -13.69 22.54
C GLN A 757 -11.18 -14.75 22.34
N SER A 758 -12.41 -14.31 22.07
CA SER A 758 -13.55 -15.16 21.72
C SER A 758 -13.70 -15.34 20.20
N TYR A 759 -13.21 -14.37 19.42
CA TYR A 759 -13.30 -14.33 17.96
C TYR A 759 -11.93 -14.24 17.28
N GLN A 760 -11.86 -14.10 15.95
CA GLN A 760 -10.61 -13.83 15.22
C GLN A 760 -10.21 -12.35 15.26
N ASN A 761 -10.06 -11.80 16.46
CA ASN A 761 -9.88 -10.37 16.71
C ASN A 761 -8.65 -10.06 17.60
N CYS A 762 -7.56 -10.81 17.42
CA CYS A 762 -6.32 -10.67 18.19
C CYS A 762 -5.82 -9.21 18.28
N THR A 763 -5.89 -8.44 17.19
CA THR A 763 -5.56 -7.01 17.18
C THR A 763 -6.40 -6.21 18.17
N LEU A 764 -7.72 -6.39 18.18
CA LEU A 764 -8.61 -5.69 19.11
C LEU A 764 -8.32 -6.07 20.56
N MET A 765 -8.00 -7.33 20.82
CA MET A 765 -7.66 -7.80 22.17
C MET A 765 -6.30 -7.31 22.63
N ALA A 766 -5.30 -7.28 21.74
CA ALA A 766 -4.02 -6.64 22.02
C ALA A 766 -4.19 -5.13 22.31
N THR A 767 -5.05 -4.43 21.57
CA THR A 767 -5.42 -3.04 21.84
C THR A 767 -6.06 -2.87 23.22
N ALA A 768 -7.08 -3.66 23.55
CA ALA A 768 -7.72 -3.58 24.86
C ALA A 768 -6.73 -3.84 26.00
N MET A 769 -5.86 -4.84 25.86
CA MET A 769 -4.80 -5.14 26.83
C MET A 769 -3.79 -3.99 26.97
N ALA A 770 -3.40 -3.36 25.87
CA ALA A 770 -2.47 -2.23 25.87
C ALA A 770 -3.08 -0.97 26.52
N VAL A 771 -4.35 -0.66 26.22
CA VAL A 771 -5.10 0.43 26.87
C VAL A 771 -5.17 0.17 28.38
N GLY A 772 -5.61 -1.03 28.78
CA GLY A 772 -5.68 -1.40 30.20
C GLY A 772 -4.33 -1.29 30.92
N GLN A 773 -3.23 -1.67 30.26
CA GLN A 773 -1.88 -1.57 30.82
C GLN A 773 -1.49 -0.14 31.17
N VAL A 774 -1.81 0.85 30.33
CA VAL A 774 -1.36 2.24 30.54
C VAL A 774 -2.37 3.10 31.30
N THR A 775 -3.67 2.74 31.30
CA THR A 775 -4.73 3.55 31.94
C THR A 775 -5.30 2.92 33.20
N GLY A 776 -5.13 1.62 33.41
CA GLY A 776 -5.79 0.89 34.48
C GLY A 776 -7.25 0.51 34.18
N THR A 777 -7.79 0.84 33.00
CA THR A 777 -9.15 0.48 32.57
C THR A 777 -9.10 -0.16 31.20
N LYS A 778 -9.60 -1.40 31.10
CA LYS A 778 -9.57 -2.20 29.87
C LYS A 778 -10.94 -2.23 29.20
N PRO A 779 -11.07 -1.82 27.92
CA PRO A 779 -12.30 -2.01 27.14
C PRO A 779 -12.71 -3.48 27.05
N THR A 780 -14.02 -3.74 26.97
CA THR A 780 -14.52 -5.12 26.82
C THR A 780 -14.39 -5.62 25.38
N GLU A 781 -14.38 -6.94 25.18
CA GLU A 781 -14.37 -7.50 23.81
C GLU A 781 -15.62 -7.10 23.00
N GLU A 782 -16.78 -7.03 23.66
CA GLU A 782 -18.04 -6.58 23.06
C GLU A 782 -17.96 -5.12 22.59
N GLU A 783 -17.46 -4.23 23.44
CA GLU A 783 -17.23 -2.82 23.08
C GLU A 783 -16.26 -2.69 21.90
N MET A 784 -15.14 -3.41 21.94
CA MET A 784 -14.15 -3.38 20.87
C MET A 784 -14.72 -3.87 19.54
N VAL A 785 -15.50 -4.96 19.54
CA VAL A 785 -16.17 -5.49 18.34
C VAL A 785 -17.21 -4.50 17.83
N TYR A 786 -18.04 -3.93 18.71
CA TYR A 786 -19.04 -2.95 18.31
C TYR A 786 -18.41 -1.72 17.64
N LEU A 787 -17.37 -1.14 18.26
CA LEU A 787 -16.66 0.02 17.71
C LEU A 787 -16.05 -0.31 16.35
N ALA A 788 -15.41 -1.46 16.20
CA ALA A 788 -14.79 -1.86 14.94
C ALA A 788 -15.82 -2.16 13.82
N LYS A 789 -17.00 -2.71 14.16
CA LYS A 789 -18.08 -2.94 13.18
C LYS A 789 -18.78 -1.65 12.75
N THR A 790 -18.71 -0.60 13.57
CA THR A 790 -19.41 0.68 13.33
C THR A 790 -18.49 1.80 12.88
N THR A 791 -17.17 1.60 12.87
CA THR A 791 -16.19 2.61 12.46
C THR A 791 -15.65 2.31 11.06
N ALA A 792 -15.50 3.35 10.22
CA ALA A 792 -14.89 3.22 8.90
C ALA A 792 -13.38 2.94 8.99
N SER A 793 -12.88 2.10 8.11
CA SER A 793 -11.48 1.68 8.07
C SER A 793 -10.60 2.72 7.38
N VAL A 794 -9.50 3.09 8.04
CA VAL A 794 -8.44 3.94 7.48
C VAL A 794 -7.35 3.12 6.77
N ALA A 795 -7.35 1.80 6.99
CA ALA A 795 -6.55 0.83 6.26
C ALA A 795 -7.22 0.41 4.93
N TYR A 796 -8.54 0.26 4.95
CA TYR A 796 -9.37 -0.18 3.83
C TYR A 796 -10.50 0.84 3.58
N PRO A 797 -10.20 2.00 2.96
CA PRO A 797 -11.17 3.08 2.76
C PRO A 797 -12.44 2.62 2.07
N GLY A 798 -13.61 3.09 2.53
CA GLY A 798 -14.92 2.69 1.99
C GLY A 798 -15.55 1.44 2.62
N ARG A 799 -14.93 0.85 3.65
CA ARG A 799 -15.42 -0.33 4.38
C ARG A 799 -15.30 -0.12 5.89
N ARG A 800 -16.04 -0.90 6.70
CA ARG A 800 -15.86 -0.99 8.17
C ARG A 800 -14.55 -1.69 8.56
N MET A 801 -13.99 -1.32 9.71
CA MET A 801 -12.74 -1.90 10.25
C MET A 801 -12.86 -3.41 10.52
N TYR A 802 -14.02 -3.84 11.01
CA TYR A 802 -14.38 -5.24 11.19
C TYR A 802 -15.69 -5.52 10.48
N LEU A 803 -15.75 -6.57 9.67
CA LEU A 803 -16.99 -6.91 8.97
C LEU A 803 -17.95 -7.64 9.88
N ASP A 804 -17.46 -8.70 10.53
CA ASP A 804 -18.26 -9.52 11.41
C ASP A 804 -17.37 -10.48 12.22
N GLU A 805 -17.86 -10.91 13.39
CA GLU A 805 -17.25 -11.93 14.22
C GLU A 805 -17.15 -13.31 13.58
N ASP A 806 -18.08 -13.65 12.68
CA ASP A 806 -18.13 -14.93 11.98
C ASP A 806 -17.27 -14.94 10.70
N ILE A 807 -16.71 -13.78 10.33
CA ILE A 807 -15.79 -13.65 9.20
C ILE A 807 -14.35 -13.76 9.71
N ALA A 808 -13.57 -14.69 9.15
CA ALA A 808 -12.17 -14.95 9.48
C ALA A 808 -11.21 -13.86 8.97
N LYS A 809 -11.50 -12.58 9.25
CA LYS A 809 -10.74 -11.39 8.86
C LYS A 809 -10.68 -10.44 10.05
N GLY A 810 -9.53 -10.41 10.72
CA GLY A 810 -9.29 -9.49 11.83
C GLY A 810 -9.16 -8.02 11.40
N VAL A 811 -8.94 -7.16 12.39
CA VAL A 811 -8.78 -5.71 12.21
C VAL A 811 -7.32 -5.36 11.90
N ALA A 812 -7.10 -4.42 10.97
CA ALA A 812 -5.77 -3.93 10.66
C ALA A 812 -5.18 -3.14 11.83
N VAL A 813 -3.86 -3.24 12.07
CA VAL A 813 -3.21 -2.48 13.16
C VAL A 813 -3.38 -0.97 12.98
N LYS A 814 -3.33 -0.48 11.74
CA LYS A 814 -3.59 0.94 11.42
C LYS A 814 -4.99 1.39 11.87
N ASP A 815 -6.00 0.53 11.75
CA ASP A 815 -7.36 0.81 12.22
C ASP A 815 -7.44 0.80 13.76
N ALA A 816 -6.74 -0.14 14.40
CA ALA A 816 -6.69 -0.21 15.86
C ALA A 816 -5.99 1.01 16.48
N VAL A 817 -4.93 1.51 15.85
CA VAL A 817 -4.26 2.76 16.22
C VAL A 817 -5.18 3.95 16.04
N GLN A 818 -5.94 3.99 14.94
CA GLN A 818 -6.94 5.03 14.73
C GLN A 818 -7.97 5.02 15.86
N LEU A 819 -8.55 3.86 16.19
CA LEU A 819 -9.49 3.73 17.31
C LEU A 819 -8.90 4.27 18.62
N MET A 820 -7.64 3.95 18.92
CA MET A 820 -6.97 4.47 20.12
C MET A 820 -6.80 5.99 20.12
N ASN A 821 -6.49 6.58 18.97
CA ASN A 821 -6.26 8.02 18.85
C ASN A 821 -7.55 8.84 18.77
N THR A 822 -8.65 8.25 18.30
CA THR A 822 -9.93 8.97 18.12
C THR A 822 -10.96 8.67 19.18
N ASN A 823 -10.80 7.63 20.00
CA ASN A 823 -11.72 7.36 21.10
C ASN A 823 -11.34 8.20 22.34
N PRO A 824 -12.11 9.25 22.67
CA PRO A 824 -11.77 10.14 23.78
C PRO A 824 -11.83 9.45 25.14
N ASP A 825 -12.61 8.38 25.27
CA ASP A 825 -12.85 7.70 26.55
C ASP A 825 -11.66 6.86 27.00
N TRP A 826 -10.75 6.50 26.08
CA TRP A 826 -9.60 5.68 26.42
C TRP A 826 -8.40 6.48 26.91
N GLY A 827 -8.33 7.79 26.63
CA GLY A 827 -7.26 8.64 27.18
C GLY A 827 -5.84 8.18 26.80
N VAL A 828 -5.66 7.62 25.60
CA VAL A 828 -4.37 7.16 25.09
C VAL A 828 -3.99 7.84 23.77
N THR A 829 -2.71 7.74 23.43
CA THR A 829 -2.19 7.95 22.08
C THR A 829 -1.38 6.75 21.64
N ALA A 830 -1.49 6.40 20.37
CA ALA A 830 -0.81 5.26 19.78
C ALA A 830 -0.14 5.63 18.46
N SER A 831 1.00 4.99 18.20
CA SER A 831 1.75 5.14 16.96
C SER A 831 2.40 3.82 16.58
N THR A 832 2.46 3.54 15.28
CA THR A 832 3.08 2.32 14.75
C THR A 832 4.23 2.67 13.81
N LYS A 833 5.29 1.86 13.88
CA LYS A 833 6.46 1.95 13.00
C LYS A 833 6.77 0.57 12.44
N ARG A 834 7.02 0.50 11.13
CA ARG A 834 7.65 -0.65 10.47
C ARG A 834 9.07 -0.27 10.10
N TYR A 835 10.00 -1.22 10.16
CA TYR A 835 11.42 -0.96 9.91
C TYR A 835 11.87 -1.38 8.51
N GLY A 836 10.95 -1.88 7.68
CA GLY A 836 11.16 -2.01 6.23
C GLY A 836 10.95 -0.69 5.49
N VAL A 837 11.26 -0.68 4.19
CA VAL A 837 11.03 0.48 3.31
C VAL A 837 9.77 0.22 2.50
N TYR A 838 8.87 1.20 2.48
CA TYR A 838 7.58 1.14 1.82
C TYR A 838 7.40 2.35 0.89
N ASP A 839 6.64 2.19 -0.19
CA ASP A 839 6.25 3.31 -1.05
C ASP A 839 5.06 4.08 -0.44
N ASP A 840 4.68 5.20 -1.07
CA ASP A 840 3.54 6.04 -0.62
C ASP A 840 2.20 5.28 -0.66
N ALA A 841 2.13 4.17 -1.40
CA ALA A 841 0.96 3.28 -1.46
C ALA A 841 1.00 2.16 -0.40
N GLY A 842 2.05 2.11 0.44
CA GLY A 842 2.22 1.10 1.48
C GLY A 842 2.70 -0.26 0.99
N ASN A 843 3.18 -0.36 -0.26
CA ASN A 843 3.81 -1.58 -0.76
C ASN A 843 5.26 -1.65 -0.31
N ARG A 844 5.68 -2.84 0.11
CA ARG A 844 7.05 -3.10 0.56
C ARG A 844 8.03 -3.00 -0.61
N ILE A 845 8.95 -2.04 -0.54
CA ILE A 845 10.07 -1.86 -1.48
C ILE A 845 11.21 -2.80 -1.07
N THR A 846 11.62 -2.75 0.20
CA THR A 846 12.66 -3.63 0.75
C THR A 846 12.33 -4.02 2.19
N GLY A 847 12.68 -5.25 2.55
CA GLY A 847 12.50 -5.75 3.91
C GLY A 847 13.44 -5.18 4.94
N ALA A 848 13.04 -5.30 6.21
CA ALA A 848 13.89 -4.96 7.33
C ALA A 848 15.13 -5.85 7.40
N THR A 849 16.27 -5.25 7.71
CA THR A 849 17.58 -5.91 7.84
C THR A 849 17.86 -6.37 9.27
N ALA A 850 18.98 -7.07 9.49
CA ALA A 850 19.43 -7.43 10.84
C ALA A 850 19.81 -6.20 11.69
N ALA A 851 20.23 -5.10 11.07
CA ALA A 851 20.46 -3.84 11.78
C ALA A 851 19.13 -3.24 12.24
N ASP A 852 18.12 -3.29 11.38
CA ASP A 852 16.76 -2.83 11.71
C ASP A 852 16.14 -3.64 12.86
N ALA A 853 16.39 -4.95 12.91
CA ALA A 853 15.98 -5.79 14.02
C ALA A 853 16.52 -5.31 15.38
N GLN A 854 17.78 -4.84 15.41
CA GLN A 854 18.39 -4.29 16.61
C GLN A 854 17.79 -2.93 16.97
N ILE A 855 17.48 -2.08 15.98
CA ILE A 855 16.80 -0.80 16.21
C ILE A 855 15.40 -1.04 16.78
N ALA A 856 14.64 -1.96 16.17
CA ALA A 856 13.30 -2.29 16.61
C ALA A 856 13.29 -2.86 18.04
N LEU A 857 14.25 -3.74 18.37
CA LEU A 857 14.38 -4.26 19.72
C LEU A 857 14.73 -3.15 20.74
N SER A 858 15.67 -2.24 20.42
CA SER A 858 15.97 -1.07 21.26
C SER A 858 14.74 -0.16 21.46
N ASP A 859 13.97 0.10 20.39
CA ASP A 859 12.75 0.92 20.45
C ASP A 859 11.68 0.27 21.35
N LEU A 860 11.52 -1.07 21.26
CA LEU A 860 10.65 -1.86 22.13
C LEU A 860 11.11 -1.82 23.60
N GLU A 861 12.39 -2.06 23.86
CA GLU A 861 13.00 -2.01 25.19
C GLU A 861 12.82 -0.63 25.82
N ALA A 862 13.06 0.44 25.06
CA ALA A 862 12.91 1.81 25.53
C ALA A 862 11.45 2.16 25.83
N ALA A 863 10.50 1.72 24.99
CA ALA A 863 9.08 1.91 25.23
C ALA A 863 8.63 1.22 26.53
N LEU A 864 9.06 -0.02 26.75
CA LEU A 864 8.76 -0.79 27.96
C LEU A 864 9.39 -0.16 29.22
N ALA A 865 10.63 0.32 29.15
CA ALA A 865 11.28 1.04 30.26
C ALA A 865 10.57 2.35 30.61
N ALA A 866 9.98 3.03 29.62
CA ALA A 866 9.18 4.22 29.85
C ALA A 866 7.77 3.92 30.43
N GLY A 867 7.40 2.65 30.60
CA GLY A 867 6.09 2.24 31.10
C GLY A 867 4.98 2.25 30.05
N ASN A 868 5.32 2.43 28.77
CA ASN A 868 4.34 2.35 27.68
C ASN A 868 3.93 0.89 27.42
N ALA A 869 2.77 0.70 26.79
CA ALA A 869 2.39 -0.61 26.27
C ALA A 869 2.89 -0.79 24.84
N THR A 870 3.25 -2.01 24.48
CA THR A 870 3.83 -2.35 23.18
C THR A 870 3.12 -3.53 22.56
N MET A 871 2.52 -3.32 21.39
CA MET A 871 1.92 -4.37 20.59
C MET A 871 2.84 -4.71 19.40
N VAL A 872 2.89 -5.99 19.05
CA VAL A 872 3.73 -6.52 17.97
C VAL A 872 2.95 -7.53 17.13
N THR A 873 3.12 -7.43 15.81
CA THR A 873 2.64 -8.46 14.87
C THR A 873 3.69 -9.55 14.73
N ILE A 874 3.30 -10.78 14.98
CA ILE A 874 4.17 -11.95 14.92
C ILE A 874 3.58 -13.04 14.03
N ASN A 875 4.46 -13.91 13.53
CA ASN A 875 4.04 -15.22 13.07
C ASN A 875 3.78 -16.12 14.28
N SER A 876 2.51 -16.42 14.52
CA SER A 876 2.07 -17.24 15.65
C SER A 876 2.61 -18.67 15.61
N ALA A 877 2.79 -19.27 14.42
CA ALA A 877 3.31 -20.63 14.31
C ALA A 877 4.76 -20.74 14.81
N ILE A 878 5.59 -19.73 14.54
CA ILE A 878 6.97 -19.65 15.06
C ILE A 878 6.94 -19.50 16.58
N VAL A 879 6.22 -18.50 17.10
CA VAL A 879 6.25 -18.17 18.52
C VAL A 879 5.60 -19.25 19.38
N TRP A 880 4.44 -19.79 18.97
CA TRP A 880 3.75 -20.82 19.74
C TRP A 880 4.47 -22.16 19.70
N SER A 881 5.27 -22.45 18.67
CA SER A 881 6.06 -23.69 18.59
C SER A 881 7.05 -23.85 19.74
N THR A 882 7.39 -22.77 20.45
CA THR A 882 8.27 -22.85 21.63
C THR A 882 7.55 -23.31 22.90
N GLN A 883 6.22 -23.51 22.84
CA GLN A 883 5.40 -23.84 24.00
C GLN A 883 5.07 -25.34 24.05
N PRO A 884 5.18 -26.01 25.21
CA PRO A 884 4.90 -27.44 25.34
C PRO A 884 3.47 -27.86 24.96
N GLY A 885 2.50 -26.94 25.03
CA GLY A 885 1.10 -27.19 24.70
C GLY A 885 0.73 -27.01 23.23
N TYR A 886 1.68 -26.60 22.38
CA TYR A 886 1.38 -26.30 20.97
C TYR A 886 1.29 -27.56 20.12
N ARG A 887 0.28 -27.60 19.23
CA ARG A 887 0.12 -28.62 18.20
C ARG A 887 0.11 -27.91 16.85
N SER A 888 1.06 -28.24 15.99
CA SER A 888 1.17 -27.64 14.66
C SER A 888 -0.02 -28.05 13.77
N SER A 889 -0.43 -27.15 12.89
CA SER A 889 -1.33 -27.52 11.81
C SER A 889 -0.65 -28.50 10.85
N ALA A 890 -1.43 -29.19 10.02
CA ALA A 890 -0.88 -30.09 9.01
C ALA A 890 -0.06 -29.36 7.91
N THR A 891 -0.31 -28.05 7.73
CA THR A 891 0.37 -27.18 6.77
C THR A 891 0.69 -25.82 7.42
N PRO A 892 1.71 -25.72 8.29
CA PRO A 892 2.02 -24.50 9.01
C PRO A 892 2.65 -23.44 8.09
N ASN A 893 2.22 -22.18 8.26
CA ASN A 893 2.79 -21.01 7.59
C ASN A 893 3.80 -20.33 8.51
N TYR A 894 5.05 -20.20 8.06
CA TYR A 894 6.16 -19.59 8.80
C TYR A 894 6.67 -18.28 8.18
N THR A 895 6.01 -17.76 7.14
CA THR A 895 6.47 -16.57 6.41
C THR A 895 5.65 -15.34 6.75
N ASP A 896 4.36 -15.50 7.04
CA ASP A 896 3.44 -14.37 7.13
C ASP A 896 3.15 -14.00 8.58
N GLY A 897 3.20 -12.70 8.89
CA GLY A 897 2.68 -12.16 10.15
C GLY A 897 1.17 -12.33 10.18
N ASN A 898 0.65 -12.98 11.21
CA ASN A 898 -0.76 -13.39 11.26
C ASN A 898 -1.43 -13.19 12.62
N HIS A 899 -0.71 -12.66 13.60
CA HIS A 899 -1.19 -12.55 14.96
C HIS A 899 -0.59 -11.34 15.69
N GLU A 900 -1.41 -10.65 16.47
CA GLU A 900 -1.00 -9.48 17.26
C GLU A 900 -0.98 -9.85 18.75
N ALA A 901 0.07 -9.45 19.46
CA ALA A 901 0.21 -9.70 20.90
C ALA A 901 0.85 -8.51 21.63
N VAL A 902 0.69 -8.45 22.96
CA VAL A 902 1.30 -7.41 23.80
C VAL A 902 2.56 -7.95 24.45
N VAL A 903 3.70 -7.30 24.22
CA VAL A 903 4.92 -7.55 24.98
C VAL A 903 4.82 -6.81 26.32
N ILE A 904 5.04 -7.52 27.42
CA ILE A 904 4.98 -6.95 28.77
C ILE A 904 6.34 -6.82 29.44
N ALA A 905 7.33 -7.61 29.02
CA ALA A 905 8.72 -7.50 29.48
C ALA A 905 9.73 -8.12 28.52
N VAL A 906 10.96 -7.60 28.51
CA VAL A 906 12.14 -8.16 27.84
C VAL A 906 13.23 -8.38 28.88
N ASP A 907 13.79 -9.59 28.92
CA ASP A 907 14.82 -10.03 29.86
C ASP A 907 16.02 -10.54 29.05
N ILE A 908 16.94 -9.62 28.76
CA ILE A 908 18.13 -9.87 27.95
C ILE A 908 19.07 -10.89 28.64
N PRO A 909 19.37 -10.79 29.95
CA PRO A 909 20.25 -11.75 30.62
C PRO A 909 19.76 -13.21 30.52
N ASN A 910 18.45 -13.43 30.61
CA ASN A 910 17.88 -14.78 30.53
C ASN A 910 17.42 -15.16 29.10
N GLY A 911 17.57 -14.25 28.13
CA GLY A 911 17.21 -14.48 26.73
C GLY A 911 15.71 -14.67 26.49
N LYS A 912 14.85 -13.95 27.24
CA LYS A 912 13.39 -14.12 27.22
C LYS A 912 12.63 -12.84 26.89
N VAL A 913 11.51 -13.00 26.21
CA VAL A 913 10.45 -11.99 26.05
C VAL A 913 9.16 -12.56 26.63
N TYR A 914 8.41 -11.73 27.35
CA TYR A 914 7.16 -12.12 28.01
C TYR A 914 5.98 -11.43 27.35
N PHE A 915 4.92 -12.19 27.08
CA PHE A 915 3.73 -11.74 26.36
C PHE A 915 2.45 -11.86 27.18
N ASN A 916 1.51 -10.96 26.90
CA ASN A 916 0.10 -11.24 26.99
C ASN A 916 -0.44 -11.49 25.57
N ASP A 917 -0.78 -12.74 25.28
CA ASP A 917 -1.24 -13.20 23.98
C ASP A 917 -2.67 -13.75 24.08
N SER A 918 -3.62 -13.14 23.38
CA SER A 918 -5.04 -13.55 23.42
C SER A 918 -5.33 -14.84 22.64
N GLY A 919 -4.40 -15.30 21.80
CA GLY A 919 -4.55 -16.39 20.83
C GLY A 919 -4.55 -17.80 21.43
N PRO A 920 -3.61 -18.18 22.31
CA PRO A 920 -3.66 -19.45 23.02
C PRO A 920 -4.31 -19.33 24.41
N GLY A 921 -4.80 -20.45 24.97
CA GLY A 921 -5.30 -20.52 26.35
C GLY A 921 -4.22 -20.32 27.42
N TYR A 922 -2.95 -20.46 27.03
CA TYR A 922 -1.76 -20.29 27.87
C TYR A 922 -1.00 -18.98 27.61
N GLY A 923 -1.66 -17.98 27.00
CA GLY A 923 -0.99 -16.76 26.53
C GLY A 923 -0.73 -15.68 27.59
N GLN A 924 -1.17 -15.87 28.84
CA GLN A 924 -0.88 -14.92 29.93
C GLN A 924 0.56 -15.09 30.42
N ASP A 925 1.33 -13.99 30.46
CA ASP A 925 2.74 -13.98 30.92
C ASP A 925 3.61 -15.06 30.22
N MET A 926 3.32 -15.31 28.94
CA MET A 926 3.93 -16.37 28.15
C MET A 926 5.40 -16.04 27.86
N ALA A 927 6.32 -16.91 28.28
CA ALA A 927 7.75 -16.73 28.08
C ALA A 927 8.22 -17.33 26.74
N VAL A 928 8.87 -16.51 25.92
CA VAL A 928 9.36 -16.88 24.59
C VAL A 928 10.87 -16.57 24.50
N PRO A 929 11.69 -17.47 23.93
CA PRO A 929 13.09 -17.16 23.63
C PRO A 929 13.22 -15.95 22.69
N ILE A 930 14.14 -15.01 22.97
CA ILE A 930 14.34 -13.81 22.14
C ILE A 930 14.56 -14.15 20.66
N GLY A 931 15.33 -15.20 20.35
CA GLY A 931 15.55 -15.62 18.96
C GLY A 931 14.28 -16.06 18.24
N ALA A 932 13.36 -16.73 18.92
CA ALA A 932 12.07 -17.13 18.36
C ALA A 932 11.13 -15.92 18.19
N PHE A 933 11.16 -14.99 19.16
CA PHE A 933 10.45 -13.72 19.04
C PHE A 933 10.92 -12.92 17.84
N LEU A 934 12.23 -12.67 17.69
CA LEU A 934 12.77 -11.90 16.58
C LEU A 934 12.47 -12.54 15.22
N ASN A 935 12.51 -13.87 15.13
CA ASN A 935 12.14 -14.58 13.90
C ASN A 935 10.63 -14.44 13.60
N GLY A 936 9.77 -14.62 14.60
CA GLY A 936 8.33 -14.39 14.46
C GLY A 936 7.99 -12.95 14.07
N TRP A 937 8.68 -11.97 14.63
CA TRP A 937 8.46 -10.54 14.42
C TRP A 937 8.98 -10.04 13.07
N GLN A 938 10.02 -10.68 12.53
CA GLN A 938 10.58 -10.38 11.20
C GLN A 938 9.54 -10.55 10.09
N SER A 939 8.56 -11.45 10.27
CA SER A 939 7.50 -11.72 9.29
C SER A 939 6.66 -10.49 8.90
N ASN A 940 6.69 -9.42 9.71
CA ASN A 940 6.04 -8.13 9.40
C ASN A 940 7.02 -6.94 9.54
N ASP A 941 8.30 -7.14 9.17
CA ASP A 941 9.35 -6.10 9.22
C ASP A 941 9.48 -5.39 10.57
N TYR A 942 9.33 -6.16 11.66
CA TYR A 942 9.43 -5.69 13.04
C TYR A 942 8.42 -4.57 13.39
N GLU A 943 7.18 -4.67 12.89
CA GLU A 943 6.11 -3.73 13.23
C GLU A 943 5.95 -3.55 14.75
N LEU A 944 6.17 -2.33 15.23
CA LEU A 944 6.06 -1.96 16.63
C LEU A 944 4.97 -0.90 16.80
N THR A 945 3.96 -1.21 17.60
CA THR A 945 2.96 -0.23 18.04
C THR A 945 3.24 0.15 19.49
N ILE A 946 3.42 1.44 19.75
CA ILE A 946 3.64 2.00 21.09
C ILE A 946 2.37 2.75 21.50
N VAL A 947 1.83 2.41 22.67
CA VAL A 947 0.65 3.02 23.26
C VAL A 947 1.04 3.74 24.54
N LYS A 948 0.64 5.00 24.67
CA LYS A 948 0.97 5.90 25.77
C LYS A 948 -0.32 6.44 26.39
N ALA A 949 -0.34 6.59 27.71
CA ALA A 949 -1.40 7.36 28.37
C ALA A 949 -1.25 8.84 28.04
N ASN A 950 -2.36 9.54 27.82
CA ASN A 950 -2.35 10.99 27.67
C ASN A 950 -1.95 11.63 29.01
N PRO A 951 -1.22 12.77 28.98
CA PRO A 951 -0.93 13.51 30.20
C PRO A 951 -2.25 13.85 30.89
N THR A 952 -2.40 13.51 32.17
CA THR A 952 -3.53 13.99 32.98
C THR A 952 -3.52 15.51 32.93
N THR A 953 -4.54 16.12 32.32
CA THR A 953 -4.78 17.56 32.38
C THR A 953 -5.05 17.90 33.84
N THR A 954 -4.06 18.46 34.53
CA THR A 954 -4.18 19.02 35.87
C THR A 954 -4.91 20.35 35.85
#